data_AF-A0A212AR75-F1
#
_entry.id   AF-A0A212AR75-F1
#
_cell.length_a   1.000
_cell.length_b   1.000
_cell.length_c   1.000
_cell.angle_alpha   90.00
_cell.angle_beta   90.00
_cell.angle_gamma   90.00
#
_symmetry.space_group_name_H-M   'P 1'
#
loop_
_entity.id
_entity.type
_entity.pdbx_description
1 polymer ?
#
loop_
_entity_poly.entity_id
_entity_poly.type
_entity_poly.pdbx_seq_one_letter_code
_entity_poly.pdbx_strand_id
1 'polypeptide(L)'
;MIHIGLSLPYTIRHRADPATPPGSSYYPDVAPVDLAAAGGSLRFPEGNWGPQTARAGLEENKALLAQSKQGLAFPGTGAPGAVFALLRLPADKRDGSYTRGIFGVSGNSSGRYRMFLNNPTAGTNVRNRFQFVLGGGSGSSIVDITSPPWTEDAALVVASGDATGLWQLDWYSLQDGRRYAGEPVKVPNLLPNTSSGIFNIGGTGSFTSFPANSRPSVGNIGEGYLWDGEIAALGMLGGIETAPDQWARIARGGRLRDILSIPHVRWIREFDGTAASLAPPAWAVNDRTAPSTIVSSGGAGIEGSLLRPGSDLRGAPEGEHITLDLLSPGMVHGLMPGETERSVPFSGRASGAVEIRIHEAATGRVVRDWTVIATPDAGGAWSGSLMLPESAGGWLFADVRLATMPGVIARCRSEFGVGYKFLMMGQSQTSVALTTETTRLDISAPMSASVARLVTVTRNKATLGAAARRPVMGRVGAGVQAFGDGVVAFHNQFRKLKPATPYLLIDEAVNGTSLSNLLNGAYDSATDRHWSDLTDKLDRWGNDVTAVLFNWLMNEQATASYAGVTEIMEDAFLPDHVGHRRHSLVSVLKPGWKLGILAGDRETRDRPDQVIARAARIDFGRRHDGTIGPMVSDYRIEDAGGAHPPTQSVNPAASLYGPAETLDHGSARFMQRMGVVALQAAGLLPEVRVHPHYAHPRIDQAGRILVDVIAVNGGTVHAPQPLALRSWYVREPGDPAFTATSARNATAVLNTTVSPPRVEITRDSGSWPPGTRVMRQDDSEKRETGDGAAEDAIHSGGLYETWASDPSGFGFPVTGGLDEAGIWTNIFDAEAASA
;
A
#
# COMPACT_ATOMS: atom_id res chain seq x y z
N MET A 1 -41.09 -30.56 -8.36
CA MET A 1 -41.07 -30.03 -9.74
C MET A 1 -41.98 -28.82 -9.77
N ILE A 2 -41.54 -27.73 -10.43
CA ILE A 2 -42.20 -26.41 -10.61
C ILE A 2 -41.72 -25.29 -9.65
N HIS A 3 -40.85 -24.47 -10.25
CA HIS A 3 -40.59 -23.03 -10.13
C HIS A 3 -40.39 -22.34 -8.77
N ILE A 4 -39.12 -22.04 -8.47
CA ILE A 4 -38.71 -20.83 -7.76
C ILE A 4 -38.12 -19.88 -8.82
N GLY A 5 -38.77 -18.75 -9.00
CA GLY A 5 -38.32 -17.62 -9.80
C GLY A 5 -38.70 -16.33 -9.10
N LEU A 6 -37.97 -15.26 -9.43
CA LEU A 6 -37.95 -13.89 -8.91
C LEU A 6 -36.88 -13.68 -7.83
N SER A 7 -35.64 -13.30 -8.16
CA SER A 7 -35.18 -11.99 -8.68
C SER A 7 -35.58 -10.81 -7.78
N LEU A 8 -34.67 -10.39 -6.90
CA LEU A 8 -34.64 -9.02 -6.37
C LEU A 8 -33.21 -8.48 -6.49
N PRO A 9 -32.92 -7.64 -7.49
CA PRO A 9 -31.69 -6.87 -7.56
C PRO A 9 -31.83 -5.68 -6.60
N TYR A 10 -31.16 -5.70 -5.45
CA TYR A 10 -31.06 -4.51 -4.62
C TYR A 10 -30.09 -3.51 -5.27
N THR A 11 -30.65 -2.72 -6.18
CA THR A 11 -30.02 -1.53 -6.73
C THR A 11 -30.28 -0.39 -5.76
N ILE A 12 -29.47 -0.26 -4.71
CA ILE A 12 -29.49 0.95 -3.88
C ILE A 12 -28.73 2.03 -4.63
N ARG A 13 -29.41 2.74 -5.52
CA ARG A 13 -29.00 4.09 -5.96
C ARG A 13 -29.34 5.06 -4.84
N HIS A 14 -28.49 5.15 -3.82
CA HIS A 14 -28.34 6.40 -3.08
C HIS A 14 -27.19 7.17 -3.73
N ARG A 15 -27.57 8.09 -4.62
CA ARG A 15 -26.72 9.21 -5.00
C ARG A 15 -26.59 10.06 -3.73
N ALA A 16 -25.60 9.77 -2.91
CA ALA A 16 -25.09 10.80 -2.02
C ALA A 16 -24.53 11.86 -2.96
N ASP A 17 -25.15 13.03 -3.00
CA ASP A 17 -24.48 14.18 -3.60
C ASP A 17 -23.10 14.28 -2.95
N PRO A 18 -22.01 14.35 -3.72
CA PRO A 18 -20.70 14.58 -3.14
C PRO A 18 -20.83 15.87 -2.33
N ALA A 19 -20.59 15.77 -1.02
CA ALA A 19 -20.52 16.92 -0.15
C ALA A 19 -19.61 17.94 -0.85
N THR A 20 -20.21 19.05 -1.29
CA THR A 20 -19.47 20.11 -1.93
C THR A 20 -18.47 20.59 -0.89
N PRO A 21 -17.15 20.54 -1.15
CA PRO A 21 -16.18 21.00 -0.17
C PRO A 21 -16.56 22.42 0.25
N PRO A 22 -16.53 22.76 1.56
CA PRO A 22 -16.90 24.09 2.01
C PRO A 22 -16.09 25.15 1.24
N GLY A 23 -16.83 26.07 0.63
CA GLY A 23 -16.30 27.12 -0.22
C GLY A 23 -15.53 28.17 0.56
N SER A 24 -14.21 28.04 0.58
CA SER A 24 -13.27 29.15 0.54
C SER A 24 -12.12 28.69 -0.35
N SER A 25 -11.84 29.37 -1.46
CA SER A 25 -10.77 28.90 -2.34
C SER A 25 -9.43 29.13 -1.64
N TYR A 26 -8.96 28.11 -0.92
CA TYR A 26 -7.57 27.99 -0.44
C TYR A 26 -6.56 28.11 -1.59
N TYR A 27 -7.04 27.98 -2.82
CA TYR A 27 -6.26 27.91 -4.03
C TYR A 27 -6.32 29.24 -4.78
N PRO A 28 -5.21 29.64 -5.41
CA PRO A 28 -5.18 30.85 -6.21
C PRO A 28 -6.08 30.72 -7.46
N ASP A 29 -6.65 31.84 -7.89
CA ASP A 29 -7.42 31.91 -9.13
C ASP A 29 -6.48 31.98 -10.34
N VAL A 30 -5.88 30.83 -10.68
CA VAL A 30 -4.93 30.66 -11.79
C VAL A 30 -5.44 29.53 -12.68
N ALA A 31 -5.26 29.71 -14.00
CA ALA A 31 -5.65 28.70 -14.98
C ALA A 31 -5.00 27.34 -14.65
N PRO A 32 -5.75 26.22 -14.70
CA PRO A 32 -5.20 24.90 -14.49
C PRO A 32 -4.03 24.60 -15.43
N VAL A 33 -3.05 23.85 -14.91
CA VAL A 33 -1.96 23.28 -15.71
C VAL A 33 -2.52 22.21 -16.62
N ASP A 34 -2.27 22.33 -17.93
CA ASP A 34 -2.61 21.27 -18.88
C ASP A 34 -1.80 20.00 -18.58
N LEU A 35 -2.50 18.94 -18.18
CA LEU A 35 -1.92 17.64 -17.86
C LEU A 35 -1.66 16.78 -19.10
N ALA A 36 -2.24 17.12 -20.25
CA ALA A 36 -1.98 16.48 -21.54
C ALA A 36 -0.77 17.10 -22.26
N ALA A 37 -0.32 18.29 -21.82
CA ALA A 37 0.88 18.92 -22.34
C ALA A 37 2.12 18.04 -22.14
N ALA A 38 3.03 18.13 -23.09
CA ALA A 38 4.30 17.41 -23.09
C ALA A 38 5.05 17.56 -21.76
N GLY A 39 5.46 16.41 -21.21
CA GLY A 39 6.44 16.31 -20.13
C GLY A 39 7.82 16.00 -20.70
N GLY A 40 8.64 15.30 -19.91
CA GLY A 40 9.97 14.85 -20.33
C GLY A 40 10.11 13.34 -20.45
N SER A 41 9.00 12.61 -20.28
CA SER A 41 8.98 11.15 -20.38
C SER A 41 7.59 10.61 -20.66
N LEU A 42 7.53 9.32 -21.03
CA LEU A 42 6.32 8.52 -21.01
C LEU A 42 6.20 7.79 -19.68
N ARG A 43 5.06 7.95 -19.01
CA ARG A 43 4.77 7.28 -17.74
C ARG A 43 3.97 6.00 -17.95
N PHE A 44 4.42 4.92 -17.34
CA PHE A 44 3.69 3.65 -17.25
C PHE A 44 2.92 3.55 -15.92
N PRO A 45 1.80 2.81 -15.87
CA PRO A 45 1.04 2.64 -14.64
C PRO A 45 1.90 2.04 -13.52
N GLU A 46 1.77 2.58 -12.31
CA GLU A 46 2.31 1.90 -11.13
C GLU A 46 1.61 0.54 -10.99
N GLY A 47 2.35 -0.53 -10.71
CA GLY A 47 1.70 -1.82 -10.56
C GLY A 47 1.27 -2.47 -11.87
N ASN A 48 1.82 -2.04 -13.02
CA ASN A 48 1.65 -2.65 -14.36
C ASN A 48 1.96 -4.16 -14.42
N TRP A 49 2.29 -4.80 -13.28
CA TRP A 49 2.85 -6.13 -13.07
C TRP A 49 2.13 -6.92 -11.95
N GLY A 50 0.94 -6.51 -11.49
CA GLY A 50 0.24 -7.12 -10.35
C GLY A 50 -0.86 -8.15 -10.69
N PRO A 51 -0.92 -9.34 -10.04
CA PRO A 51 -2.09 -10.24 -10.09
C PRO A 51 -3.41 -9.57 -9.68
N GLN A 52 -3.27 -8.48 -8.92
CA GLN A 52 -4.34 -7.67 -8.37
C GLN A 52 -5.06 -6.81 -9.40
N THR A 53 -4.51 -6.69 -10.62
CA THR A 53 -5.24 -6.13 -11.76
C THR A 53 -6.48 -6.97 -12.12
N ALA A 54 -6.63 -8.21 -11.62
CA ALA A 54 -7.88 -8.96 -11.74
C ALA A 54 -8.98 -8.50 -10.76
N ARG A 55 -8.73 -7.49 -9.92
CA ARG A 55 -9.78 -6.89 -9.07
C ARG A 55 -10.63 -5.94 -9.88
N ALA A 56 -11.94 -5.98 -9.62
CA ALA A 56 -12.85 -4.95 -10.07
C ALA A 56 -12.31 -3.55 -9.71
N GLY A 57 -12.36 -2.64 -10.68
CA GLY A 57 -11.79 -1.29 -10.59
C GLY A 57 -10.32 -1.16 -10.99
N LEU A 58 -9.58 -2.27 -11.17
CA LEU A 58 -8.15 -2.27 -11.55
C LEU A 58 -7.81 -3.07 -12.81
N GLU A 59 -8.80 -3.73 -13.42
CA GLU A 59 -8.70 -4.52 -14.67
C GLU A 59 -8.14 -3.73 -15.85
N GLU A 60 -8.26 -2.40 -15.79
CA GLU A 60 -7.84 -1.49 -16.82
C GLU A 60 -6.40 -0.98 -16.63
N ASN A 61 -5.67 -1.31 -15.56
CA ASN A 61 -4.35 -0.71 -15.26
C ASN A 61 -3.13 -1.41 -15.87
N LYS A 62 -3.23 -1.89 -17.13
CA LYS A 62 -2.09 -2.48 -17.86
C LYS A 62 -1.78 -1.69 -19.14
N ALA A 63 -0.53 -1.27 -19.33
CA ALA A 63 -0.13 -0.50 -20.50
C ALA A 63 1.28 -0.83 -20.98
N LEU A 64 1.42 -0.96 -22.30
CA LEU A 64 2.73 -1.01 -22.96
C LEU A 64 2.59 -0.53 -24.42
N LEU A 65 3.72 -0.32 -25.09
CA LEU A 65 3.73 -0.01 -26.53
C LEU A 65 4.25 -1.19 -27.35
N ALA A 66 3.68 -1.41 -28.52
CA ALA A 66 4.20 -2.29 -29.56
C ALA A 66 4.94 -1.47 -30.62
N GLN A 67 6.16 -1.90 -30.94
CA GLN A 67 7.04 -1.32 -31.95
C GLN A 67 7.28 -2.34 -33.07
N SER A 68 7.04 -1.95 -34.32
CA SER A 68 7.41 -2.76 -35.48
C SER A 68 8.93 -2.88 -35.61
N LYS A 69 9.40 -4.08 -35.91
CA LYS A 69 10.79 -4.40 -36.26
C LYS A 69 11.11 -4.18 -37.73
N GLN A 70 10.12 -3.84 -38.54
CA GLN A 70 10.36 -3.61 -39.97
C GLN A 70 11.42 -2.52 -40.15
N GLY A 71 12.49 -2.84 -40.87
CA GLY A 71 13.62 -1.93 -41.08
C GLY A 71 14.64 -1.87 -39.94
N LEU A 72 14.45 -2.63 -38.85
CA LEU A 72 15.43 -2.76 -37.77
C LEU A 72 16.34 -3.96 -38.00
N ALA A 73 17.65 -3.70 -38.01
CA ALA A 73 18.66 -4.74 -38.07
C ALA A 73 19.67 -4.53 -36.95
N PHE A 74 19.79 -5.53 -36.06
CA PHE A 74 20.82 -5.51 -35.02
C PHE A 74 22.19 -5.78 -35.64
N PRO A 75 23.21 -4.91 -35.43
CA PRO A 75 24.54 -5.15 -35.96
C PRO A 75 25.12 -6.42 -35.32
N GLY A 76 25.67 -7.29 -36.16
CA GLY A 76 26.43 -8.45 -35.70
C GLY A 76 27.86 -8.07 -35.29
N THR A 77 28.66 -9.08 -34.96
CA THR A 77 30.12 -8.95 -34.81
C THR A 77 30.73 -8.37 -36.09
N GLY A 78 31.59 -7.35 -35.95
CA GLY A 78 32.27 -6.68 -37.07
C GLY A 78 31.92 -5.19 -37.24
N ALA A 79 30.93 -4.68 -36.50
CA ALA A 79 30.60 -3.25 -36.49
C ALA A 79 30.22 -2.80 -35.07
N PRO A 80 30.73 -1.65 -34.59
CA PRO A 80 30.36 -1.15 -33.28
C PRO A 80 28.90 -0.68 -33.25
N GLY A 81 28.28 -0.69 -32.08
CA GLY A 81 26.90 -0.27 -31.91
C GLY A 81 26.51 -0.07 -30.45
N ALA A 82 25.32 0.48 -30.23
CA ALA A 82 24.81 0.68 -28.88
C ALA A 82 23.30 0.58 -28.83
N VAL A 83 22.77 0.17 -27.68
CA VAL A 83 21.35 0.27 -27.32
C VAL A 83 21.26 0.98 -25.99
N PHE A 84 20.36 1.94 -25.87
CA PHE A 84 20.24 2.71 -24.66
C PHE A 84 18.79 2.93 -24.26
N ALA A 85 18.60 3.23 -22.98
CA ALA A 85 17.33 3.65 -22.42
C ALA A 85 17.55 4.66 -21.28
N LEU A 86 16.80 5.76 -21.29
CA LEU A 86 16.74 6.72 -20.20
C LEU A 86 15.47 6.47 -19.40
N LEU A 87 15.65 6.07 -18.14
CA LEU A 87 14.63 5.42 -17.33
C LEU A 87 14.55 6.04 -15.95
N ARG A 88 13.36 5.95 -15.34
CA ARG A 88 13.16 6.17 -13.91
C ARG A 88 12.33 5.06 -13.31
N LEU A 89 12.79 4.55 -12.18
CA LEU A 89 12.03 3.67 -11.30
C LEU A 89 12.60 3.84 -9.88
N PRO A 90 11.86 4.48 -8.96
CA PRO A 90 12.35 4.75 -7.60
C PRO A 90 12.77 3.49 -6.86
N ALA A 91 13.79 3.59 -6.01
CA ALA A 91 14.37 2.42 -5.36
C ALA A 91 13.36 1.63 -4.48
N ASP A 92 12.37 2.29 -3.87
CA ASP A 92 11.29 1.66 -3.09
C ASP A 92 10.22 0.98 -3.96
N LYS A 93 10.24 1.25 -5.27
CA LYS A 93 9.35 0.61 -6.25
C LYS A 93 9.98 -0.61 -6.87
N ARG A 94 11.30 -0.77 -6.86
CA ARG A 94 12.03 -1.88 -7.52
C ARG A 94 11.74 -3.25 -6.94
N ASP A 95 11.45 -3.29 -5.65
CA ASP A 95 11.39 -4.54 -4.91
C ASP A 95 10.13 -5.35 -5.19
N GLY A 96 10.31 -6.60 -5.64
CA GLY A 96 9.24 -7.51 -6.03
C GLY A 96 9.75 -8.84 -6.58
N SER A 97 8.85 -9.79 -6.79
CA SER A 97 9.19 -11.15 -7.24
C SER A 97 9.48 -11.26 -8.75
N TYR A 98 9.22 -10.20 -9.52
CA TYR A 98 9.24 -10.23 -10.99
C TYR A 98 10.29 -9.28 -11.56
N THR A 99 10.85 -9.70 -12.68
CA THR A 99 11.80 -8.91 -13.47
C THR A 99 11.02 -7.85 -14.25
N ARG A 100 11.58 -6.65 -14.43
CA ARG A 100 10.87 -5.53 -15.09
C ARG A 100 11.40 -5.32 -16.49
N GLY A 101 10.59 -5.64 -17.48
CA GLY A 101 10.96 -5.49 -18.87
C GLY A 101 10.92 -4.04 -19.30
N ILE A 102 12.00 -3.54 -19.89
CA ILE A 102 12.08 -2.15 -20.36
C ILE A 102 11.67 -2.11 -21.83
N PHE A 103 12.35 -2.88 -22.68
CA PHE A 103 11.94 -3.09 -24.07
C PHE A 103 12.55 -4.39 -24.62
N GLY A 104 11.98 -4.85 -25.74
CA GLY A 104 12.56 -5.88 -26.59
C GLY A 104 11.72 -7.13 -26.71
N VAL A 105 12.37 -8.20 -27.16
CA VAL A 105 11.71 -9.42 -27.66
C VAL A 105 11.96 -10.58 -26.71
N SER A 106 10.89 -11.24 -26.25
CA SER A 106 10.95 -12.53 -25.56
C SER A 106 10.87 -13.70 -26.54
N GLY A 107 11.43 -14.86 -26.22
CA GLY A 107 11.35 -16.09 -27.03
C GLY A 107 12.43 -17.08 -26.60
N ASN A 108 12.60 -18.25 -27.25
CA ASN A 108 13.67 -19.26 -26.99
C ASN A 108 14.70 -19.46 -28.12
N SER A 109 14.57 -18.71 -29.21
CA SER A 109 15.35 -18.87 -30.44
C SER A 109 16.35 -17.73 -30.67
N SER A 110 17.06 -17.78 -31.80
CA SER A 110 17.79 -16.65 -32.38
C SER A 110 16.91 -15.41 -32.57
N GLY A 111 17.54 -14.23 -32.55
CA GLY A 111 16.90 -12.93 -32.79
C GLY A 111 16.38 -12.22 -31.55
N ARG A 112 16.85 -12.59 -30.35
CA ARG A 112 16.50 -11.95 -29.09
C ARG A 112 17.36 -10.71 -28.86
N TYR A 113 16.73 -9.60 -28.56
CA TYR A 113 17.38 -8.46 -27.92
C TYR A 113 16.37 -7.91 -26.91
N ARG A 114 16.75 -7.86 -25.63
CA ARG A 114 15.87 -7.32 -24.59
C ARG A 114 16.66 -6.72 -23.44
N MET A 115 16.15 -5.62 -22.93
CA MET A 115 16.67 -4.97 -21.73
C MET A 115 15.64 -5.06 -20.62
N PHE A 116 16.09 -5.42 -19.42
CA PHE A 116 15.23 -5.47 -18.25
C PHE A 116 16.02 -5.19 -16.98
N LEU A 117 15.31 -4.83 -15.91
CA LEU A 117 15.85 -4.76 -14.56
C LEU A 117 15.55 -6.09 -13.87
N ASN A 118 16.61 -6.78 -13.42
CA ASN A 118 16.47 -8.03 -12.68
C ASN A 118 15.71 -7.84 -11.38
N ASN A 119 14.92 -8.84 -11.02
CA ASN A 119 14.20 -8.80 -9.76
C ASN A 119 15.19 -8.83 -8.57
N PRO A 120 14.85 -8.18 -7.45
CA PRO A 120 15.74 -8.14 -6.28
C PRO A 120 15.85 -9.47 -5.53
N THR A 121 15.00 -10.46 -5.85
CA THR A 121 15.07 -11.83 -5.32
C THR A 121 16.00 -12.74 -6.13
N ALA A 122 16.55 -12.24 -7.23
CA ALA A 122 17.45 -12.98 -8.11
C ALA A 122 18.77 -13.26 -7.37
N GLY A 123 19.60 -14.14 -7.94
CA GLY A 123 20.91 -14.44 -7.39
C GLY A 123 21.72 -13.17 -7.11
N THR A 124 22.54 -13.19 -6.07
CA THR A 124 23.31 -12.02 -5.58
C THR A 124 24.09 -11.29 -6.67
N ASN A 125 24.51 -12.01 -7.72
CA ASN A 125 25.30 -11.49 -8.82
C ASN A 125 24.51 -10.62 -9.82
N VAL A 126 23.18 -10.77 -9.89
CA VAL A 126 22.32 -10.05 -10.87
C VAL A 126 21.29 -9.13 -10.22
N ARG A 127 21.25 -9.09 -8.88
CA ARG A 127 20.32 -8.29 -8.08
C ARG A 127 20.45 -6.78 -8.35
N ASN A 128 19.33 -6.09 -8.59
CA ASN A 128 19.27 -4.64 -8.85
C ASN A 128 20.22 -4.19 -9.97
N ARG A 129 20.45 -5.07 -10.94
CA ARG A 129 21.26 -4.80 -12.12
C ARG A 129 20.37 -4.84 -13.35
N PHE A 130 20.64 -3.95 -14.28
CA PHE A 130 20.12 -4.08 -15.62
C PHE A 130 20.78 -5.30 -16.26
N GLN A 131 20.02 -5.98 -17.11
CA GLN A 131 20.52 -7.04 -17.95
C GLN A 131 20.06 -6.82 -19.38
N PHE A 132 21.00 -6.99 -20.29
CA PHE A 132 20.77 -6.98 -21.71
C PHE A 132 21.06 -8.38 -22.25
N VAL A 133 20.02 -9.01 -22.79
CA VAL A 133 20.13 -10.33 -23.41
C VAL A 133 20.25 -10.11 -24.90
N LEU A 134 21.33 -10.62 -25.48
CA LEU A 134 21.67 -10.45 -26.87
C LEU A 134 21.80 -11.82 -27.55
N GLY A 135 20.99 -12.05 -28.58
CA GLY A 135 21.03 -13.21 -29.46
C GLY A 135 20.80 -12.75 -30.90
N GLY A 136 21.84 -12.83 -31.72
CA GLY A 136 21.81 -12.43 -33.14
C GLY A 136 20.96 -13.36 -34.00
N GLY A 137 21.21 -13.36 -35.32
CA GLY A 137 20.55 -14.27 -36.27
C GLY A 137 20.75 -15.77 -35.96
N SER A 138 20.06 -16.63 -36.71
CA SER A 138 20.17 -18.10 -36.55
C SER A 138 21.63 -18.58 -36.50
N GLY A 139 21.99 -19.36 -35.49
CA GLY A 139 23.37 -19.82 -35.24
C GLY A 139 24.21 -18.91 -34.34
N SER A 140 23.67 -17.76 -33.88
CA SER A 140 24.35 -16.91 -32.91
C SER A 140 24.32 -17.48 -31.50
N SER A 141 25.39 -17.22 -30.74
CA SER A 141 25.38 -17.40 -29.29
C SER A 141 24.38 -16.43 -28.64
N ILE A 142 23.71 -16.87 -27.57
CA ILE A 142 22.93 -15.99 -26.70
C ILE A 142 23.82 -15.62 -25.52
N VAL A 143 23.95 -14.32 -25.27
CA VAL A 143 24.78 -13.81 -24.18
C VAL A 143 23.99 -12.83 -23.33
N ASP A 144 24.23 -12.95 -22.03
CA ASP A 144 23.65 -12.12 -20.99
C ASP A 144 24.72 -11.13 -20.50
N ILE A 145 24.45 -9.84 -20.63
CA ILE A 145 25.36 -8.76 -20.21
C ILE A 145 24.70 -8.02 -19.07
N THR A 146 25.43 -7.78 -17.98
CA THR A 146 24.87 -7.20 -16.75
C THR A 146 25.58 -5.92 -16.35
N SER A 147 24.82 -4.94 -15.87
CA SER A 147 25.37 -3.69 -15.34
C SER A 147 25.93 -3.84 -13.92
N PRO A 148 26.64 -2.83 -13.39
CA PRO A 148 26.80 -2.65 -11.95
C PRO A 148 25.45 -2.46 -11.25
N PRO A 149 25.37 -2.63 -9.91
CA PRO A 149 24.15 -2.38 -9.16
C PRO A 149 23.67 -0.95 -9.39
N TRP A 150 22.37 -0.78 -9.58
CA TRP A 150 21.74 0.52 -9.76
C TRP A 150 21.24 1.07 -8.44
N THR A 151 21.70 2.28 -8.08
CA THR A 151 21.51 2.88 -6.75
C THR A 151 20.70 4.16 -6.73
N GLU A 152 20.45 4.78 -7.89
CA GLU A 152 19.76 6.07 -8.03
C GLU A 152 18.38 5.89 -8.66
N ASP A 153 17.41 6.78 -8.47
CA ASP A 153 16.03 6.61 -8.97
C ASP A 153 15.87 6.67 -10.50
N ALA A 154 16.82 7.29 -11.18
CA ALA A 154 16.85 7.41 -12.64
C ALA A 154 18.26 7.10 -13.17
N ALA A 155 18.34 6.64 -14.41
CA ALA A 155 19.61 6.36 -15.08
C ALA A 155 19.48 6.41 -16.60
N LEU A 156 20.59 6.72 -17.25
CA LEU A 156 20.83 6.36 -18.65
C LEU A 156 21.56 5.02 -18.69
N VAL A 157 20.91 3.98 -19.20
CA VAL A 157 21.47 2.63 -19.33
C VAL A 157 21.93 2.42 -20.77
N VAL A 158 23.15 1.92 -20.98
CA VAL A 158 23.77 1.78 -22.31
C VAL A 158 24.41 0.41 -22.45
N ALA A 159 23.89 -0.42 -23.35
CA ALA A 159 24.56 -1.61 -23.86
C ALA A 159 25.39 -1.23 -25.09
N SER A 160 26.71 -1.23 -25.00
CA SER A 160 27.59 -0.87 -26.13
C SER A 160 28.46 -2.05 -26.55
N GLY A 161 28.64 -2.23 -27.86
CA GLY A 161 29.51 -3.24 -28.45
C GLY A 161 30.56 -2.63 -29.37
N ASP A 162 31.77 -3.15 -29.34
CA ASP A 162 32.85 -2.76 -30.26
C ASP A 162 32.85 -3.61 -31.54
N ALA A 163 33.73 -3.27 -32.50
CA ALA A 163 33.88 -4.03 -33.74
C ALA A 163 34.39 -5.46 -33.51
N THR A 164 35.05 -5.73 -32.38
CA THR A 164 35.59 -7.05 -32.04
C THR A 164 34.52 -7.97 -31.46
N GLY A 165 33.34 -7.46 -31.10
CA GLY A 165 32.28 -8.23 -30.42
C GLY A 165 32.43 -8.27 -28.91
N LEU A 166 33.20 -7.37 -28.29
CA LEU A 166 33.12 -7.12 -26.86
C LEU A 166 31.92 -6.22 -26.58
N TRP A 167 31.04 -6.67 -25.70
CA TRP A 167 29.84 -5.95 -25.28
C TRP A 167 29.88 -5.64 -23.80
N GLN A 168 29.36 -4.47 -23.41
CA GLN A 168 29.33 -4.02 -22.03
C GLN A 168 27.99 -3.33 -21.76
N LEU A 169 27.49 -3.44 -20.53
CA LEU A 169 26.28 -2.75 -20.08
C LEU A 169 26.63 -1.78 -18.95
N ASP A 170 26.50 -0.50 -19.24
CA ASP A 170 26.79 0.59 -18.31
C ASP A 170 25.52 1.29 -17.88
N TRP A 171 25.59 2.01 -16.76
CA TRP A 171 24.62 3.05 -16.47
C TRP A 171 25.32 4.35 -16.07
N TYR A 172 24.68 5.48 -16.37
CA TYR A 172 25.18 6.82 -16.08
C TYR A 172 24.20 7.53 -15.15
N SER A 173 24.73 8.18 -14.10
CA SER A 173 23.93 9.02 -13.21
C SER A 173 23.38 10.22 -13.97
N LEU A 174 22.09 10.49 -13.80
CA LEU A 174 21.47 11.70 -14.34
C LEU A 174 21.78 12.95 -13.50
N GLN A 175 22.36 12.78 -12.30
CA GLN A 175 22.68 13.88 -11.40
C GLN A 175 24.02 14.54 -11.76
N ASP A 176 25.03 13.74 -12.08
CA ASP A 176 26.41 14.22 -12.29
C ASP A 176 27.08 13.66 -13.56
N GLY A 177 26.43 12.74 -14.28
CA GLY A 177 26.97 12.08 -15.47
C GLY A 177 27.99 10.97 -15.18
N ARG A 178 28.20 10.59 -13.91
CA ARG A 178 29.14 9.55 -13.52
C ARG A 178 28.80 8.22 -14.18
N ARG A 179 29.81 7.59 -14.79
CA ARG A 179 29.72 6.26 -15.41
C ARG A 179 29.89 5.16 -14.36
N TYR A 180 28.99 4.19 -14.40
CA TYR A 180 29.07 2.92 -13.70
C TYR A 180 29.26 1.81 -14.72
N ALA A 181 30.52 1.44 -14.92
CA ALA A 181 30.95 0.54 -15.98
C ALA A 181 30.69 -0.93 -15.64
N GLY A 182 30.00 -1.67 -16.51
CA GLY A 182 29.83 -3.13 -16.40
C GLY A 182 31.08 -3.91 -16.82
N GLU A 183 31.07 -5.22 -16.64
CA GLU A 183 32.14 -6.09 -17.12
C GLU A 183 31.98 -6.36 -18.64
N PRO A 184 33.01 -6.16 -19.46
CA PRO A 184 32.96 -6.51 -20.88
C PRO A 184 32.81 -8.03 -21.08
N VAL A 185 31.92 -8.43 -21.98
CA VAL A 185 31.64 -9.82 -22.34
C VAL A 185 31.90 -10.03 -23.83
N LYS A 186 32.75 -11.01 -24.16
CA LYS A 186 33.01 -11.39 -25.54
C LYS A 186 31.84 -12.21 -26.09
N VAL A 187 31.22 -11.74 -27.17
CA VAL A 187 30.14 -12.44 -27.87
C VAL A 187 30.68 -13.02 -29.18
N PRO A 188 31.08 -14.30 -29.22
CA PRO A 188 31.53 -14.92 -30.45
C PRO A 188 30.35 -15.16 -31.40
N ASN A 189 30.55 -14.85 -32.68
CA ASN A 189 29.61 -15.16 -33.78
C ASN A 189 28.22 -14.53 -33.61
N LEU A 190 28.14 -13.25 -33.24
CA LEU A 190 26.87 -12.52 -33.27
C LEU A 190 26.52 -12.21 -34.73
N LEU A 191 25.59 -12.95 -35.32
CA LEU A 191 25.16 -12.69 -36.69
C LEU A 191 24.15 -11.53 -36.71
N PRO A 192 24.16 -10.66 -37.73
CA PRO A 192 23.14 -9.64 -37.89
C PRO A 192 21.74 -10.27 -37.87
N ASN A 193 20.80 -9.63 -37.18
CA ASN A 193 19.42 -10.08 -37.13
C ASN A 193 18.54 -9.15 -37.96
N THR A 194 17.98 -9.67 -39.06
CA THR A 194 16.98 -9.01 -39.92
C THR A 194 15.59 -9.61 -39.67
N SER A 195 15.08 -9.48 -38.45
CA SER A 195 13.77 -10.05 -38.10
C SER A 195 12.61 -9.11 -38.48
N SER A 196 11.57 -9.66 -39.10
CA SER A 196 10.23 -9.07 -39.15
C SER A 196 9.46 -9.32 -37.84
N GLY A 197 8.43 -8.54 -37.54
CA GLY A 197 7.55 -8.72 -36.38
C GLY A 197 7.50 -7.48 -35.48
N ILE A 198 7.09 -7.66 -34.23
CA ILE A 198 6.97 -6.58 -33.24
C ILE A 198 7.78 -6.87 -31.98
N PHE A 199 8.13 -5.82 -31.24
CA PHE A 199 8.65 -5.90 -29.89
C PHE A 199 7.97 -4.87 -28.98
N ASN A 200 8.06 -5.08 -27.68
CA ASN A 200 7.37 -4.24 -26.72
C ASN A 200 8.30 -3.16 -26.13
N ILE A 201 7.75 -2.00 -25.77
CA ILE A 201 8.36 -0.95 -24.92
C ILE A 201 7.48 -0.83 -23.68
N GLY A 202 8.10 -0.70 -22.50
CA GLY A 202 7.43 -0.92 -21.22
C GLY A 202 7.21 -2.40 -20.92
N GLY A 203 7.91 -3.29 -21.64
CA GLY A 203 7.91 -4.72 -21.37
C GLY A 203 8.84 -5.49 -22.31
N THR A 204 8.94 -6.81 -22.13
CA THR A 204 9.62 -7.69 -23.11
C THR A 204 8.63 -8.68 -23.71
N GLY A 205 8.48 -8.71 -25.03
CA GLY A 205 7.40 -9.47 -25.67
C GLY A 205 7.24 -9.19 -27.15
N SER A 206 6.21 -9.79 -27.75
CA SER A 206 5.83 -9.57 -29.16
C SER A 206 4.32 -9.69 -29.40
N PHE A 207 3.49 -9.26 -28.45
CA PHE A 207 2.03 -9.34 -28.56
C PHE A 207 1.39 -7.96 -28.81
N THR A 208 0.27 -7.94 -29.53
CA THR A 208 -0.47 -6.73 -29.91
C THR A 208 -1.73 -6.48 -29.08
N SER A 209 -2.11 -7.41 -28.21
CA SER A 209 -3.25 -7.31 -27.30
C SER A 209 -2.98 -8.09 -26.02
N PHE A 210 -3.50 -7.65 -24.88
CA PHE A 210 -3.44 -8.44 -23.66
C PHE A 210 -4.33 -9.69 -23.78
N PRO A 211 -3.89 -10.89 -23.33
CA PRO A 211 -4.70 -12.09 -23.33
C PRO A 211 -5.99 -11.94 -22.52
N ALA A 212 -7.10 -12.52 -23.02
CA ALA A 212 -8.35 -12.61 -22.26
C ALA A 212 -8.12 -13.46 -21.00
N ASN A 213 -8.46 -12.94 -19.83
CA ASN A 213 -8.21 -13.54 -18.50
C ASN A 213 -6.72 -13.63 -18.12
N SER A 214 -5.96 -12.54 -18.31
CA SER A 214 -4.59 -12.35 -17.84
C SER A 214 -4.46 -12.33 -16.30
N ARG A 215 -4.82 -13.45 -15.65
CA ARG A 215 -4.32 -13.82 -14.33
C ARG A 215 -2.89 -14.31 -14.54
N PRO A 216 -1.90 -13.77 -13.81
CA PRO A 216 -0.52 -14.20 -13.96
C PRO A 216 -0.40 -15.61 -13.39
N SER A 217 -0.55 -16.62 -14.26
CA SER A 217 0.06 -17.91 -13.99
C SER A 217 1.55 -17.77 -14.27
N VAL A 218 2.38 -18.11 -13.29
CA VAL A 218 3.85 -17.99 -13.32
C VAL A 218 4.50 -18.93 -14.37
N GLY A 219 3.73 -19.50 -15.28
CA GLY A 219 4.14 -20.59 -16.16
C GLY A 219 4.26 -20.28 -17.64
N ASN A 220 3.67 -19.20 -18.17
CA ASN A 220 3.73 -18.91 -19.61
C ASN A 220 4.18 -17.48 -19.92
N ILE A 221 5.19 -17.40 -20.76
CA ILE A 221 5.97 -16.23 -21.15
C ILE A 221 5.04 -15.15 -21.75
N GLY A 222 4.96 -13.98 -21.11
CA GLY A 222 4.32 -12.79 -21.69
C GLY A 222 3.97 -11.68 -20.70
N GLU A 223 3.55 -12.02 -19.48
CA GLU A 223 2.97 -11.03 -18.54
C GLU A 223 3.89 -10.66 -17.36
N GLY A 224 4.94 -11.44 -17.11
CA GLY A 224 5.86 -11.26 -15.97
C GLY A 224 7.01 -10.25 -16.16
N TYR A 225 6.95 -9.38 -17.17
CA TYR A 225 8.03 -8.46 -17.54
C TYR A 225 7.53 -7.07 -17.94
N LEU A 226 6.63 -6.44 -17.18
CA LEU A 226 6.14 -5.09 -17.49
C LEU A 226 6.89 -4.02 -16.67
N TRP A 227 7.13 -2.88 -17.30
CA TRP A 227 7.69 -1.68 -16.66
C TRP A 227 6.58 -0.87 -16.01
N ASP A 228 6.84 -0.34 -14.83
CA ASP A 228 5.89 0.46 -14.03
C ASP A 228 6.53 1.78 -13.57
N GLY A 229 7.54 2.24 -14.30
CA GLY A 229 8.21 3.52 -14.09
C GLY A 229 8.01 4.47 -15.27
N GLU A 230 9.03 5.26 -15.58
CA GLU A 230 9.02 6.21 -16.69
C GLU A 230 10.14 5.89 -17.69
N ILE A 231 9.91 6.19 -18.97
CA ILE A 231 10.89 6.06 -20.05
C ILE A 231 10.91 7.39 -20.81
N ALA A 232 12.03 8.10 -20.79
CA ALA A 232 12.18 9.37 -21.51
C ALA A 232 12.75 9.21 -22.91
N ALA A 233 13.65 8.25 -23.08
CA ALA A 233 14.20 7.95 -24.39
C ALA A 233 14.68 6.51 -24.44
N LEU A 234 14.70 5.95 -25.63
CA LEU A 234 15.40 4.71 -25.91
C LEU A 234 15.79 4.69 -27.39
N GLY A 235 16.80 3.92 -27.72
CA GLY A 235 17.26 3.87 -29.09
C GLY A 235 18.39 2.91 -29.33
N MET A 236 18.77 2.85 -30.59
CA MET A 236 19.76 1.93 -31.12
C MET A 236 20.62 2.62 -32.17
N LEU A 237 21.93 2.47 -32.01
CA LEU A 237 22.98 2.95 -32.90
C LEU A 237 23.68 1.77 -33.58
N GLY A 238 24.07 1.94 -34.85
CA GLY A 238 24.79 0.92 -35.60
C GLY A 238 25.90 1.49 -36.48
N GLY A 239 27.07 0.85 -36.43
CA GLY A 239 28.26 1.22 -37.19
C GLY A 239 29.08 2.36 -36.57
N ILE A 240 28.89 2.67 -35.28
CA ILE A 240 29.68 3.68 -34.57
C ILE A 240 29.93 3.26 -33.12
N GLU A 241 31.14 3.53 -32.64
CA GLU A 241 31.47 3.49 -31.22
C GLU A 241 31.24 4.89 -30.64
N THR A 242 30.34 5.01 -29.67
CA THR A 242 30.03 6.28 -29.00
C THR A 242 30.84 6.37 -27.72
N ALA A 243 31.61 7.44 -27.57
CA ALA A 243 32.55 7.56 -26.46
C ALA A 243 31.82 7.75 -25.11
N PRO A 244 32.37 7.26 -23.99
CA PRO A 244 31.74 7.37 -22.67
C PRO A 244 31.39 8.81 -22.23
N ASP A 245 32.19 9.79 -22.62
CA ASP A 245 31.95 11.21 -22.32
C ASP A 245 30.71 11.75 -23.03
N GLN A 246 30.40 11.24 -24.23
CA GLN A 246 29.19 11.60 -24.95
C GLN A 246 27.94 11.10 -24.21
N TRP A 247 27.96 9.87 -23.69
CA TRP A 247 26.89 9.35 -22.84
C TRP A 247 26.74 10.13 -21.53
N ALA A 248 27.85 10.50 -20.89
CA ALA A 248 27.83 11.36 -19.71
C ALA A 248 27.23 12.75 -20.00
N ARG A 249 27.50 13.34 -21.18
CA ARG A 249 26.85 14.59 -21.61
C ARG A 249 25.35 14.44 -21.83
N ILE A 250 24.89 13.31 -22.39
CA ILE A 250 23.45 13.01 -22.52
C ILE A 250 22.79 12.90 -21.14
N ALA A 251 23.44 12.19 -20.21
CA ALA A 251 22.94 12.00 -18.85
C ALA A 251 22.77 13.34 -18.10
N ARG A 252 23.68 14.30 -18.33
CA ARG A 252 23.62 15.67 -17.77
C ARG A 252 22.66 16.63 -18.48
N GLY A 253 21.81 16.15 -19.40
CA GLY A 253 20.80 16.97 -20.08
C GLY A 253 21.13 17.37 -21.52
N GLY A 254 22.27 16.93 -22.07
CA GLY A 254 22.61 17.16 -23.47
C GLY A 254 21.57 16.56 -24.43
N ARG A 255 21.16 17.30 -25.47
CA ARG A 255 20.17 16.83 -26.44
C ARG A 255 20.74 15.68 -27.27
N LEU A 256 19.94 14.64 -27.50
CA LEU A 256 20.37 13.47 -28.26
C LEU A 256 20.82 13.84 -29.68
N ARG A 257 20.07 14.72 -30.36
CA ARG A 257 20.39 15.22 -31.70
C ARG A 257 21.73 15.95 -31.82
N ASP A 258 22.22 16.54 -30.73
CA ASP A 258 23.44 17.35 -30.71
C ASP A 258 24.69 16.48 -30.38
N ILE A 259 24.47 15.26 -29.87
CA ILE A 259 25.54 14.38 -29.37
C ILE A 259 25.65 13.09 -30.20
N LEU A 260 24.51 12.49 -30.57
CA LEU A 260 24.47 11.25 -31.33
C LEU A 260 24.74 11.48 -32.81
N SER A 261 25.49 10.56 -33.43
CA SER A 261 25.76 10.63 -34.86
C SER A 261 24.56 10.18 -35.68
N ILE A 262 23.85 11.13 -36.29
CA ILE A 262 22.61 10.93 -37.06
C ILE A 262 22.71 9.83 -38.13
N PRO A 263 23.81 9.69 -38.90
CA PRO A 263 23.99 8.58 -39.87
C PRO A 263 23.90 7.18 -39.26
N HIS A 264 24.13 7.06 -37.96
CA HIS A 264 24.22 5.78 -37.25
C HIS A 264 22.99 5.48 -36.39
N VAL A 265 22.03 6.40 -36.27
CA VAL A 265 20.75 6.14 -35.62
C VAL A 265 19.95 5.15 -36.47
N ARG A 266 19.60 4.01 -35.87
CA ARG A 266 18.79 2.95 -36.51
C ARG A 266 17.36 2.94 -35.99
N TRP A 267 17.19 3.34 -34.74
CA TRP A 267 15.92 3.44 -34.03
C TRP A 267 16.06 4.42 -32.89
N ILE A 268 15.08 5.28 -32.67
CA ILE A 268 15.03 6.10 -31.48
C ILE A 268 13.61 6.60 -31.19
N ARG A 269 13.24 6.62 -29.92
CA ARG A 269 12.08 7.37 -29.43
C ARG A 269 12.55 8.33 -28.35
N GLU A 270 12.12 9.58 -28.47
CA GLU A 270 12.20 10.60 -27.43
C GLU A 270 10.79 10.87 -26.98
N PHE A 271 10.45 10.35 -25.80
CA PHE A 271 9.10 10.39 -25.26
C PHE A 271 8.85 11.65 -24.44
N ASP A 272 7.70 12.27 -24.66
CA ASP A 272 7.18 13.38 -23.83
C ASP A 272 5.76 13.08 -23.29
N GLY A 273 5.24 11.88 -23.59
CA GLY A 273 3.90 11.44 -23.22
C GLY A 273 2.78 11.82 -24.18
N THR A 274 3.08 12.57 -25.23
CA THR A 274 2.13 12.89 -26.30
C THR A 274 2.15 11.82 -27.38
N ALA A 275 1.06 11.74 -28.17
CA ALA A 275 0.98 10.83 -29.31
C ALA A 275 2.08 11.07 -30.36
N ALA A 276 2.55 12.32 -30.51
CA ALA A 276 3.61 12.68 -31.45
C ALA A 276 4.95 12.00 -31.09
N SER A 277 5.22 11.84 -29.79
CA SER A 277 6.46 11.22 -29.30
C SER A 277 6.55 9.70 -29.51
N LEU A 278 5.47 9.06 -29.99
CA LEU A 278 5.48 7.66 -30.40
C LEU A 278 6.17 7.45 -31.76
N ALA A 279 6.32 8.51 -32.55
CA ALA A 279 7.03 8.49 -33.82
C ALA A 279 8.54 8.73 -33.63
N PRO A 280 9.39 8.37 -34.61
CA PRO A 280 10.77 8.83 -34.64
C PRO A 280 10.83 10.37 -34.60
N PRO A 281 11.76 10.98 -33.82
CA PRO A 281 11.92 12.42 -33.83
C PRO A 281 12.44 12.88 -35.19
N ALA A 282 12.02 14.07 -35.64
CA ALA A 282 12.25 14.57 -37.00
C ALA A 282 13.73 14.63 -37.42
N TRP A 283 14.65 14.77 -36.46
CA TRP A 283 16.09 14.80 -36.72
C TRP A 283 16.69 13.42 -37.00
N ALA A 284 16.03 12.34 -36.56
CA ALA A 284 16.48 10.97 -36.73
C ALA A 284 16.11 10.42 -38.11
N VAL A 285 16.56 11.09 -39.18
CA VAL A 285 16.20 10.82 -40.58
C VAL A 285 16.55 9.40 -41.07
N ASN A 286 17.39 8.67 -40.34
CA ASN A 286 17.75 7.28 -40.64
C ASN A 286 16.96 6.24 -39.83
N ASP A 287 16.16 6.67 -38.85
CA ASP A 287 15.15 5.81 -38.24
C ASP A 287 13.97 5.69 -39.23
N ARG A 288 13.86 4.52 -39.86
CA ARG A 288 12.80 4.19 -40.83
C ARG A 288 11.64 3.43 -40.21
N THR A 289 11.59 3.31 -38.90
CA THR A 289 10.55 2.54 -38.22
C THR A 289 9.23 3.29 -38.14
N ALA A 290 8.13 2.54 -38.20
CA ALA A 290 6.81 3.10 -37.96
C ALA A 290 6.66 3.58 -36.50
N PRO A 291 5.75 4.53 -36.22
CA PRO A 291 5.41 4.93 -34.85
C PRO A 291 5.05 3.73 -33.98
N SER A 292 5.39 3.81 -32.69
CA SER A 292 4.94 2.84 -31.70
C SER A 292 3.43 2.94 -31.52
N THR A 293 2.78 1.82 -31.20
CA THR A 293 1.33 1.73 -31.02
C THR A 293 1.01 1.27 -29.61
N ILE A 294 -0.10 1.73 -29.05
CA ILE A 294 -0.53 1.32 -27.71
C ILE A 294 -1.14 -0.08 -27.80
N VAL A 295 -0.74 -0.97 -26.89
CA VAL A 295 -1.36 -2.29 -26.77
C VAL A 295 -2.59 -2.18 -25.87
N SER A 296 -3.77 -2.49 -26.41
CA SER A 296 -5.03 -2.46 -25.68
C SER A 296 -5.39 -3.82 -25.05
N SER A 297 -6.10 -3.77 -23.92
CA SER A 297 -6.93 -4.89 -23.48
C SER A 297 -8.15 -4.91 -24.41
N GLY A 298 -8.50 -6.03 -25.02
CA GLY A 298 -9.50 -6.10 -26.11
C GLY A 298 -10.97 -5.80 -25.73
N GLY A 299 -11.23 -4.99 -24.69
CA GLY A 299 -12.57 -4.51 -24.33
C GLY A 299 -12.98 -3.32 -25.19
N ALA A 300 -14.12 -3.41 -25.85
CA ALA A 300 -14.71 -2.30 -26.58
C ALA A 300 -15.05 -1.15 -25.60
N GLY A 301 -14.53 0.05 -25.84
CA GLY A 301 -14.95 1.27 -25.13
C GLY A 301 -13.94 1.92 -24.19
N ILE A 302 -12.72 1.41 -24.05
CA ILE A 302 -11.66 2.06 -23.24
C ILE A 302 -10.82 2.96 -24.17
N GLU A 303 -11.40 4.07 -24.61
CA GLU A 303 -10.66 5.15 -25.25
C GLU A 303 -10.14 6.12 -24.16
N GLY A 304 -8.85 5.98 -23.86
CA GLY A 304 -8.11 6.83 -22.93
C GLY A 304 -6.79 6.15 -22.57
N SER A 305 -5.69 6.50 -23.23
CA SER A 305 -4.41 5.83 -22.98
C SER A 305 -3.97 6.00 -21.53
N LEU A 306 -3.76 4.88 -20.83
CA LEU A 306 -3.15 4.83 -19.49
C LEU A 306 -1.72 5.40 -19.47
N LEU A 307 -1.13 5.53 -20.65
CA LEU A 307 0.13 6.21 -20.86
C LEU A 307 -0.09 7.72 -20.82
N ARG A 308 0.66 8.40 -19.96
CA ARG A 308 0.54 9.84 -19.70
C ARG A 308 1.91 10.52 -19.80
N PRO A 309 1.94 11.84 -20.02
CA PRO A 309 3.13 12.65 -19.77
C PRO A 309 3.71 12.40 -18.37
N GLY A 310 4.99 12.06 -18.32
CA GLY A 310 5.77 11.86 -17.11
C GLY A 310 6.66 13.06 -16.78
N SER A 311 7.63 12.83 -15.91
CA SER A 311 8.52 13.85 -15.35
C SER A 311 9.64 14.23 -16.30
N ASP A 312 10.19 15.43 -16.13
CA ASP A 312 11.45 15.84 -16.74
C ASP A 312 12.59 15.13 -15.99
N LEU A 313 13.09 14.03 -16.57
CA LEU A 313 14.11 13.18 -15.93
C LEU A 313 15.53 13.77 -15.99
N ARG A 314 15.75 14.80 -16.81
CA ARG A 314 17.05 15.41 -17.08
C ARG A 314 16.98 16.91 -16.88
N GLY A 315 18.14 17.52 -16.62
CA GLY A 315 18.28 18.97 -16.68
C GLY A 315 18.11 19.53 -18.11
N ALA A 316 17.92 20.86 -18.18
CA ALA A 316 17.94 21.63 -19.41
C ALA A 316 19.37 21.72 -20.02
N PRO A 317 19.54 22.22 -21.27
CA PRO A 317 20.83 22.25 -21.97
C PRO A 317 21.97 22.94 -21.19
N GLU A 318 23.22 22.64 -21.55
CA GLU A 318 24.43 23.19 -20.90
C GLU A 318 24.36 24.73 -20.73
N GLY A 319 24.40 25.21 -19.47
CA GLY A 319 24.42 26.64 -19.09
C GLY A 319 23.21 27.12 -18.29
N GLU A 320 22.04 26.53 -18.51
CA GLU A 320 20.77 26.89 -17.84
C GLU A 320 20.09 25.61 -17.40
N HIS A 321 20.16 25.27 -16.11
CA HIS A 321 19.64 24.00 -15.64
C HIS A 321 18.81 24.18 -14.37
N ILE A 322 17.78 23.36 -14.27
CA ILE A 322 17.03 23.13 -13.05
C ILE A 322 16.61 21.67 -13.01
N THR A 323 16.71 21.07 -11.83
CA THR A 323 16.19 19.74 -11.52
C THR A 323 15.45 19.80 -10.19
N LEU A 324 14.51 18.90 -10.01
CA LEU A 324 13.86 18.61 -8.74
C LEU A 324 14.18 17.17 -8.37
N ASP A 325 14.65 16.95 -7.15
CA ASP A 325 14.78 15.60 -6.59
C ASP A 325 13.37 15.01 -6.46
N LEU A 326 13.13 13.94 -7.22
CA LEU A 326 11.77 13.42 -7.39
C LEU A 326 11.34 12.67 -6.14
N LEU A 327 10.22 13.09 -5.55
CA LEU A 327 9.56 12.35 -4.47
C LEU A 327 9.09 10.98 -4.98
N SER A 328 9.14 9.95 -4.12
CA SER A 328 8.59 8.64 -4.46
C SER A 328 7.07 8.74 -4.72
N PRO A 329 6.54 8.16 -5.81
CA PRO A 329 5.12 8.16 -6.09
C PRO A 329 4.31 7.55 -4.94
N GLY A 330 3.31 8.28 -4.46
CA GLY A 330 2.45 7.89 -3.35
C GLY A 330 2.95 8.31 -1.97
N MET A 331 4.02 9.10 -1.88
CA MET A 331 4.51 9.66 -0.62
C MET A 331 3.50 10.66 -0.04
N VAL A 332 3.32 10.63 1.28
CA VAL A 332 2.42 11.54 2.00
C VAL A 332 3.19 12.26 3.11
N HIS A 333 3.01 13.57 3.19
CA HIS A 333 3.41 14.39 4.33
C HIS A 333 2.23 14.45 5.30
N GLY A 334 2.43 13.98 6.52
CA GLY A 334 1.37 13.78 7.51
C GLY A 334 1.01 15.06 8.25
N LEU A 335 -0.27 15.39 8.24
CA LEU A 335 -0.91 16.39 9.08
C LEU A 335 -1.04 15.82 10.48
N MET A 336 -0.62 16.57 11.49
CA MET A 336 -0.95 16.26 12.87
C MET A 336 -2.44 16.52 13.14
N PRO A 337 -3.05 15.88 14.14
CA PRO A 337 -4.43 16.14 14.51
C PRO A 337 -4.68 17.64 14.73
N GLY A 338 -5.66 18.19 14.00
CA GLY A 338 -5.99 19.63 14.00
C GLY A 338 -5.20 20.50 13.01
N GLU A 339 -4.12 20.00 12.39
CA GLU A 339 -3.41 20.73 11.32
C GLU A 339 -4.22 20.71 10.01
N THR A 340 -4.24 21.85 9.32
CA THR A 340 -4.83 22.00 7.98
C THR A 340 -3.80 22.19 6.87
N GLU A 341 -2.54 22.40 7.24
CA GLU A 341 -1.41 22.59 6.32
C GLU A 341 -0.12 22.00 6.88
N ARG A 342 0.82 21.69 5.99
CA ARG A 342 2.10 21.06 6.32
C ARG A 342 3.25 21.70 5.56
N SER A 343 4.38 21.85 6.24
CA SER A 343 5.65 22.22 5.60
C SER A 343 6.20 21.02 4.82
N VAL A 344 6.24 21.14 3.49
CA VAL A 344 6.74 20.11 2.59
C VAL A 344 8.13 20.49 2.07
N PRO A 345 9.17 19.66 2.30
CA PRO A 345 10.52 19.93 1.82
C PRO A 345 10.69 19.58 0.34
N PHE A 346 11.49 20.38 -0.36
CA PHE A 346 11.90 20.16 -1.74
C PHE A 346 13.40 20.44 -1.87
N SER A 347 14.05 19.74 -2.80
CA SER A 347 15.47 19.92 -3.12
C SER A 347 15.78 19.62 -4.57
N GLY A 348 16.94 20.04 -5.05
CA GLY A 348 17.43 19.71 -6.38
C GLY A 348 18.69 20.49 -6.73
N ARG A 349 18.94 20.66 -8.03
CA ARG A 349 20.02 21.49 -8.57
C ARG A 349 19.50 22.59 -9.47
N ALA A 350 20.15 23.75 -9.48
CA ALA A 350 19.77 24.89 -10.31
C ALA A 350 20.97 25.80 -10.59
N SER A 351 20.95 26.47 -11.76
CA SER A 351 21.90 27.54 -12.10
C SER A 351 21.53 28.92 -11.55
N GLY A 352 20.40 29.05 -10.86
CA GLY A 352 19.90 30.32 -10.32
C GLY A 352 18.74 30.13 -9.34
N ALA A 353 18.19 31.23 -8.84
CA ALA A 353 17.08 31.21 -7.88
C ALA A 353 15.88 30.40 -8.38
N VAL A 354 15.25 29.65 -7.48
CA VAL A 354 14.24 28.64 -7.80
C VAL A 354 12.87 29.09 -7.32
N GLU A 355 11.88 28.95 -8.20
CA GLU A 355 10.46 29.03 -7.87
C GLU A 355 9.80 27.66 -8.06
N ILE A 356 8.80 27.37 -7.23
CA ILE A 356 8.01 26.14 -7.28
C ILE A 356 6.53 26.45 -7.44
N ARG A 357 5.82 25.61 -8.21
CA ARG A 357 4.36 25.60 -8.34
C ARG A 357 3.84 24.21 -8.05
N ILE A 358 2.75 24.12 -7.29
CA ILE A 358 2.09 22.88 -6.91
C ILE A 358 0.68 22.85 -7.48
N HIS A 359 0.28 21.75 -8.08
CA HIS A 359 -1.04 21.57 -8.69
C HIS A 359 -1.57 20.14 -8.54
N GLU A 360 -2.89 20.00 -8.59
CA GLU A 360 -3.57 18.72 -8.49
C GLU A 360 -3.24 17.80 -9.67
N ALA A 361 -2.92 16.54 -9.38
CA ALA A 361 -2.54 15.54 -10.38
C ALA A 361 -3.72 15.08 -11.26
N ALA A 362 -4.95 15.24 -10.79
CA ALA A 362 -6.16 14.82 -11.51
C ALA A 362 -6.74 15.92 -12.41
N THR A 363 -6.64 17.19 -12.00
CA THR A 363 -7.35 18.32 -12.63
C THR A 363 -6.41 19.40 -13.17
N GLY A 364 -5.14 19.42 -12.75
CA GLY A 364 -4.21 20.50 -13.05
C GLY A 364 -4.46 21.78 -12.25
N ARG A 365 -5.47 21.81 -11.37
CA ARG A 365 -5.80 23.00 -10.58
C ARG A 365 -4.61 23.40 -9.70
N VAL A 366 -4.22 24.68 -9.75
CA VAL A 366 -3.08 25.19 -8.98
C VAL A 366 -3.45 25.28 -7.50
N VAL A 367 -2.63 24.69 -6.64
CA VAL A 367 -2.74 24.73 -5.18
C VAL A 367 -1.86 25.85 -4.61
N ARG A 368 -0.64 25.96 -5.12
CA ARG A 368 0.28 27.08 -4.86
C ARG A 368 0.90 27.47 -6.18
N ASP A 369 0.79 28.74 -6.55
CA ASP A 369 1.44 29.24 -7.76
C ASP A 369 2.94 29.51 -7.51
N TRP A 370 3.68 29.85 -8.56
CA TRP A 370 5.12 30.09 -8.54
C TRP A 370 5.57 30.92 -7.32
N THR A 371 6.25 30.24 -6.40
CA THR A 371 6.71 30.79 -5.13
C THR A 371 8.22 30.57 -5.02
N VAL A 372 8.97 31.62 -4.69
CA VAL A 372 10.43 31.53 -4.47
C VAL A 372 10.69 30.62 -3.26
N ILE A 373 11.52 29.59 -3.45
CA ILE A 373 11.80 28.60 -2.40
C ILE A 373 13.25 28.63 -1.93
N ALA A 374 14.20 28.94 -2.82
CA ALA A 374 15.62 28.94 -2.50
C ALA A 374 16.46 29.68 -3.55
N THR A 375 17.65 30.10 -3.13
CA THR A 375 18.78 30.40 -4.02
C THR A 375 19.80 29.26 -3.89
N PRO A 376 20.29 28.67 -5.00
CA PRO A 376 21.25 27.57 -4.94
C PRO A 376 22.58 28.01 -4.35
N ASP A 377 23.29 27.06 -3.74
CA ASP A 377 24.65 27.26 -3.24
C ASP A 377 25.68 27.33 -4.39
N ALA A 378 26.96 27.52 -4.04
CA ALA A 378 28.04 27.59 -5.01
C ALA A 378 28.23 26.30 -5.84
N GLY A 379 27.72 25.16 -5.37
CA GLY A 379 27.71 23.87 -6.06
C GLY A 379 26.44 23.63 -6.89
N GLY A 380 25.53 24.62 -6.93
CA GLY A 380 24.25 24.56 -7.64
C GLY A 380 23.16 23.79 -6.89
N ALA A 381 23.40 23.31 -5.66
CA ALA A 381 22.40 22.59 -4.89
C ALA A 381 21.43 23.57 -4.22
N TRP A 382 20.14 23.23 -4.17
CA TRP A 382 19.14 24.02 -3.47
C TRP A 382 18.22 23.12 -2.64
N SER A 383 17.71 23.67 -1.55
CA SER A 383 16.65 23.05 -0.75
C SER A 383 15.82 24.13 -0.06
N GLY A 384 14.55 23.82 0.18
CA GLY A 384 13.64 24.69 0.91
C GLY A 384 12.34 23.98 1.23
N SER A 385 11.37 24.70 1.79
CA SER A 385 10.07 24.12 2.13
C SER A 385 8.92 25.06 1.80
N LEU A 386 7.76 24.49 1.52
CA LEU A 386 6.54 25.23 1.23
C LEU A 386 5.39 24.74 2.12
N MET A 387 4.63 25.68 2.68
CA MET A 387 3.40 25.35 3.41
C MET A 387 2.28 25.02 2.42
N LEU A 388 1.86 23.75 2.44
CA LEU A 388 0.83 23.22 1.56
C LEU A 388 -0.41 22.80 2.37
N PRO A 389 -1.62 23.16 1.93
CA PRO A 389 -2.86 22.73 2.60
C PRO A 389 -3.08 21.22 2.44
N GLU A 390 -4.01 20.66 3.23
CA GLU A 390 -4.55 19.32 3.00
C GLU A 390 -4.91 19.14 1.52
N SER A 391 -4.44 18.05 0.91
CA SER A 391 -4.68 17.73 -0.50
C SER A 391 -6.07 17.11 -0.69
N ALA A 392 -7.12 17.86 -0.34
CA ALA A 392 -8.51 17.41 -0.37
C ALA A 392 -9.00 17.02 -1.77
N GLY A 393 -8.34 17.50 -2.83
CA GLY A 393 -8.62 17.17 -4.23
C GLY A 393 -7.83 15.97 -4.79
N GLY A 394 -7.05 15.27 -3.97
CA GLY A 394 -6.25 14.11 -4.40
C GLY A 394 -4.76 14.36 -4.37
N TRP A 395 -4.02 13.58 -5.17
CA TRP A 395 -2.57 13.71 -5.29
C TRP A 395 -2.15 15.04 -5.93
N LEU A 396 -0.93 15.46 -5.63
CA LEU A 396 -0.29 16.67 -6.11
C LEU A 396 0.92 16.36 -6.99
N PHE A 397 1.23 17.30 -7.87
CA PHE A 397 2.47 17.39 -8.64
C PHE A 397 3.18 18.71 -8.34
N ALA A 398 4.48 18.73 -8.64
CA ALA A 398 5.32 19.91 -8.47
C ALA A 398 6.01 20.27 -9.79
N ASP A 399 6.00 21.53 -10.16
CA ASP A 399 6.86 22.09 -11.20
C ASP A 399 7.84 23.05 -10.54
N VAL A 400 9.10 23.04 -10.96
CA VAL A 400 10.10 24.05 -10.57
C VAL A 400 10.60 24.81 -11.79
N ARG A 401 10.94 26.09 -11.60
CA ARG A 401 11.53 26.92 -12.66
C ARG A 401 12.62 27.84 -12.12
N LEU A 402 13.44 28.37 -13.01
CA LEU A 402 14.36 29.45 -12.68
C LEU A 402 13.60 30.79 -12.62
N ALA A 403 13.76 31.53 -11.52
CA ALA A 403 13.07 32.81 -11.30
C ALA A 403 13.42 33.86 -12.37
N THR A 404 14.70 33.89 -12.79
CA THR A 404 15.20 34.82 -13.81
C THR A 404 14.91 34.35 -15.24
N MET A 405 14.56 33.08 -15.43
CA MET A 405 14.28 32.48 -16.74
C MET A 405 13.05 31.56 -16.66
N PRO A 406 11.83 32.13 -16.57
CA PRO A 406 10.61 31.36 -16.29
C PRO A 406 10.23 30.28 -17.30
N GLY A 407 10.85 30.27 -18.49
CA GLY A 407 10.68 29.23 -19.50
C GLY A 407 11.48 27.95 -19.23
N VAL A 408 12.47 27.99 -18.35
CA VAL A 408 13.27 26.82 -17.94
C VAL A 408 12.55 26.14 -16.77
N ILE A 409 11.76 25.12 -17.08
CA ILE A 409 10.90 24.40 -16.13
C ILE A 409 11.35 22.93 -16.06
N ALA A 410 11.43 22.38 -14.85
CA ALA A 410 11.47 20.94 -14.62
C ALA A 410 10.16 20.50 -13.96
N ARG A 411 9.45 19.58 -14.62
CA ARG A 411 8.17 19.04 -14.17
C ARG A 411 8.38 17.74 -13.40
N CYS A 412 7.82 17.63 -12.21
CA CYS A 412 7.74 16.40 -11.45
C CYS A 412 6.30 15.87 -11.49
N ARG A 413 6.09 14.85 -12.30
CA ARG A 413 4.80 14.14 -12.44
C ARG A 413 4.77 12.88 -11.57
N SER A 414 5.46 12.93 -10.43
CA SER A 414 5.44 11.92 -9.38
C SER A 414 4.46 12.34 -8.30
N GLU A 415 3.39 11.56 -8.06
CA GLU A 415 2.36 11.93 -7.09
C GLU A 415 2.92 11.98 -5.67
N PHE A 416 2.65 13.08 -4.97
CA PHE A 416 2.79 13.17 -3.52
C PHE A 416 1.54 13.84 -2.93
N GLY A 417 1.38 13.83 -1.61
CA GLY A 417 0.23 14.46 -0.97
C GLY A 417 0.53 15.03 0.39
N VAL A 418 -0.28 15.99 0.81
CA VAL A 418 -0.42 16.41 2.21
C VAL A 418 -1.73 15.83 2.72
N GLY A 419 -1.65 14.99 3.73
CA GLY A 419 -2.80 14.24 4.22
C GLY A 419 -2.43 13.52 5.50
N TYR A 420 -2.77 12.24 5.62
CA TYR A 420 -2.62 11.53 6.89
C TYR A 420 -1.59 10.42 6.81
N LYS A 421 -0.85 10.21 7.90
CA LYS A 421 0.15 9.16 7.99
C LYS A 421 -0.08 8.32 9.23
N PHE A 422 -0.29 7.04 9.04
CA PHE A 422 -0.64 6.12 10.11
C PHE A 422 0.45 5.09 10.29
N LEU A 423 1.03 5.00 11.50
CA LEU A 423 1.96 3.94 11.85
C LEU A 423 1.18 2.78 12.47
N MET A 424 1.09 1.66 11.76
CA MET A 424 0.43 0.45 12.23
C MET A 424 1.40 -0.42 13.01
N MET A 425 1.19 -0.55 14.32
CA MET A 425 1.99 -1.40 15.19
C MET A 425 1.15 -2.56 15.71
N GLY A 426 1.68 -3.76 15.58
CA GLY A 426 1.03 -4.92 16.17
C GLY A 426 1.75 -6.23 15.98
N GLN A 427 1.12 -7.28 16.47
CA GLN A 427 1.63 -8.64 16.41
C GLN A 427 1.15 -9.40 15.16
N SER A 428 1.19 -10.73 15.26
CA SER A 428 0.79 -11.68 14.23
C SER A 428 -0.60 -11.45 13.64
N GLN A 429 -1.62 -11.14 14.44
CA GLN A 429 -2.98 -10.89 13.93
C GLN A 429 -3.05 -9.70 12.98
N THR A 430 -2.43 -8.57 13.37
CA THR A 430 -2.36 -7.36 12.54
C THR A 430 -1.57 -7.63 11.26
N SER A 431 -0.46 -8.37 11.36
CA SER A 431 0.36 -8.76 10.21
C SER A 431 -0.42 -9.63 9.22
N VAL A 432 -1.15 -10.64 9.71
CA VAL A 432 -2.05 -11.48 8.88
C VAL A 432 -3.15 -10.64 8.23
N ALA A 433 -3.77 -9.72 8.97
CA ALA A 433 -4.83 -8.86 8.44
C ALA A 433 -4.34 -7.95 7.30
N LEU A 434 -3.09 -7.46 7.38
CA LEU A 434 -2.46 -6.61 6.36
C LEU A 434 -1.95 -7.36 5.12
N THR A 435 -1.77 -8.68 5.22
CA THR A 435 -1.12 -9.50 4.17
C THR A 435 -2.06 -10.51 3.50
N THR A 436 -3.22 -10.83 4.08
CA THR A 436 -4.19 -11.76 3.50
C THR A 436 -4.74 -11.28 2.14
N GLU A 437 -4.76 -12.15 1.13
CA GLU A 437 -5.12 -11.83 -0.26
C GLU A 437 -6.21 -12.76 -0.83
N THR A 438 -7.44 -12.27 -0.97
CA THR A 438 -8.51 -12.98 -1.70
C THR A 438 -8.93 -12.32 -3.00
N THR A 439 -8.53 -11.06 -3.20
CA THR A 439 -8.94 -10.22 -4.34
C THR A 439 -10.45 -9.97 -4.45
N ARG A 440 -11.22 -10.24 -3.38
CA ARG A 440 -12.69 -10.13 -3.38
C ARG A 440 -13.20 -8.71 -3.11
N LEU A 441 -12.40 -7.85 -2.46
CA LEU A 441 -12.82 -6.47 -2.16
C LEU A 441 -12.53 -5.54 -3.34
N ASP A 442 -13.59 -4.85 -3.77
CA ASP A 442 -13.58 -3.88 -4.86
C ASP A 442 -12.90 -2.54 -4.46
N ILE A 443 -12.22 -1.96 -5.45
CA ILE A 443 -11.58 -0.64 -5.39
C ILE A 443 -12.17 0.21 -6.54
N SER A 444 -13.47 0.44 -6.52
CA SER A 444 -14.22 1.18 -7.56
C SER A 444 -14.01 2.71 -7.59
N ALA A 445 -13.05 3.25 -6.83
CA ALA A 445 -12.81 4.68 -6.72
C ALA A 445 -11.31 5.01 -6.81
N PRO A 446 -10.93 6.29 -7.09
CA PRO A 446 -9.53 6.66 -7.26
C PRO A 446 -8.67 6.30 -6.04
N MET A 447 -7.53 5.64 -6.28
CA MET A 447 -6.60 5.27 -5.22
C MET A 447 -5.93 6.53 -4.63
N SER A 448 -6.30 6.90 -3.41
CA SER A 448 -5.69 7.98 -2.62
C SER A 448 -4.81 7.45 -1.48
N ALA A 449 -4.28 6.23 -1.60
CA ALA A 449 -3.57 5.60 -0.49
C ALA A 449 -2.33 4.84 -0.92
N SER A 450 -1.34 4.84 -0.03
CA SER A 450 -0.11 4.07 -0.16
C SER A 450 0.15 3.26 1.10
N VAL A 451 0.88 2.15 0.95
CA VAL A 451 1.44 1.37 2.05
C VAL A 451 2.94 1.34 1.93
N ALA A 452 3.61 1.62 3.04
CA ALA A 452 5.05 1.51 3.26
C ALA A 452 5.32 0.29 4.15
N ARG A 453 6.21 -0.61 3.73
CA ARG A 453 6.58 -1.80 4.52
C ARG A 453 8.02 -2.21 4.27
N LEU A 454 8.50 -3.18 5.03
CA LEU A 454 9.78 -3.82 4.80
C LEU A 454 9.53 -5.21 4.20
N VAL A 455 10.25 -5.54 3.13
CA VAL A 455 10.22 -6.88 2.52
C VAL A 455 11.58 -7.55 2.73
N THR A 456 11.54 -8.82 3.14
CA THR A 456 12.74 -9.64 3.32
C THR A 456 12.89 -10.63 2.16
N VAL A 457 14.05 -10.63 1.52
CA VAL A 457 14.37 -11.61 0.46
C VAL A 457 14.75 -12.95 1.10
N THR A 458 13.78 -13.87 1.18
CA THR A 458 13.85 -15.10 2.00
C THR A 458 14.95 -16.10 1.61
N ARG A 459 15.31 -16.21 0.32
CA ARG A 459 16.22 -17.29 -0.14
C ARG A 459 17.71 -17.09 0.17
N ASN A 460 18.17 -15.90 0.55
CA ASN A 460 19.59 -15.59 0.79
C ASN A 460 19.83 -14.81 2.09
N LYS A 461 18.89 -14.86 3.04
CA LYS A 461 18.88 -14.05 4.26
C LYS A 461 20.17 -14.18 5.08
N ALA A 462 20.61 -15.42 5.33
CA ALA A 462 21.82 -15.69 6.13
C ALA A 462 23.10 -15.10 5.51
N THR A 463 23.14 -14.97 4.19
CA THR A 463 24.29 -14.41 3.46
C THR A 463 24.22 -12.89 3.33
N LEU A 464 23.02 -12.34 3.22
CA LEU A 464 22.80 -10.91 2.94
C LEU A 464 22.67 -10.04 4.19
N GLY A 465 22.31 -10.61 5.35
CA GLY A 465 22.12 -9.86 6.59
C GLY A 465 21.15 -8.68 6.40
N ALA A 466 21.54 -7.48 6.85
CA ALA A 466 20.75 -6.26 6.68
C ALA A 466 20.40 -5.94 5.22
N ALA A 467 21.24 -6.32 4.25
CA ALA A 467 20.96 -6.09 2.83
C ALA A 467 19.82 -6.97 2.27
N ALA A 468 19.34 -7.95 3.05
CA ALA A 468 18.14 -8.74 2.72
C ALA A 468 16.84 -7.95 2.91
N ARG A 469 16.86 -6.94 3.78
CA ARG A 469 15.73 -6.09 4.14
C ARG A 469 15.59 -4.92 3.18
N ARG A 470 14.38 -4.65 2.74
CA ARG A 470 14.11 -3.63 1.71
C ARG A 470 12.86 -2.81 2.05
N PRO A 471 13.00 -1.50 2.29
CA PRO A 471 11.84 -0.62 2.46
C PRO A 471 11.20 -0.38 1.08
N VAL A 472 9.93 -0.74 0.99
CA VAL A 472 9.10 -0.65 -0.21
C VAL A 472 7.85 0.17 0.05
N MET A 473 7.37 0.87 -0.97
CA MET A 473 6.10 1.60 -0.92
C MET A 473 5.28 1.30 -2.17
N GLY A 474 3.99 1.04 -2.03
CA GLY A 474 3.09 0.81 -3.16
C GLY A 474 1.74 1.48 -2.94
N ARG A 475 1.10 1.95 -4.02
CA ARG A 475 -0.31 2.35 -3.96
C ARG A 475 -1.20 1.16 -3.66
N VAL A 476 -2.19 1.36 -2.79
CA VAL A 476 -3.16 0.33 -2.38
C VAL A 476 -3.82 -0.27 -3.61
N GLY A 477 -3.71 -1.59 -3.79
CA GLY A 477 -4.27 -2.32 -4.93
C GLY A 477 -3.41 -2.36 -6.20
N ALA A 478 -2.45 -1.43 -6.37
CA ALA A 478 -1.57 -1.38 -7.54
C ALA A 478 -0.24 -2.12 -7.32
N GLY A 479 0.42 -1.91 -6.17
CA GLY A 479 1.71 -2.53 -5.87
C GLY A 479 1.61 -3.96 -5.34
N VAL A 480 2.60 -4.81 -5.62
CA VAL A 480 2.76 -6.13 -4.95
C VAL A 480 3.06 -6.02 -3.45
N GLN A 481 3.06 -4.82 -2.90
CA GLN A 481 3.38 -4.54 -1.51
C GLN A 481 2.19 -3.91 -0.78
N ALA A 482 1.03 -3.73 -1.44
CA ALA A 482 -0.11 -2.98 -0.90
C ALA A 482 -1.47 -3.62 -1.27
N PHE A 483 -1.53 -4.94 -1.31
CA PHE A 483 -2.67 -5.69 -1.85
C PHE A 483 -3.58 -6.36 -0.81
N GLY A 484 -3.26 -6.31 0.48
CA GLY A 484 -3.99 -7.08 1.48
C GLY A 484 -5.46 -6.63 1.55
N ASP A 485 -6.40 -7.56 1.71
CA ASP A 485 -7.81 -7.20 1.82
C ASP A 485 -8.08 -6.32 3.05
N GLY A 486 -7.32 -6.50 4.12
CA GLY A 486 -7.34 -5.57 5.25
C GLY A 486 -6.89 -4.15 4.88
N VAL A 487 -5.84 -4.01 4.06
CA VAL A 487 -5.40 -2.68 3.57
C VAL A 487 -6.52 -2.03 2.73
N VAL A 488 -7.18 -2.79 1.87
CA VAL A 488 -8.30 -2.31 1.06
C VAL A 488 -9.49 -1.94 1.93
N ALA A 489 -9.80 -2.73 2.97
CA ALA A 489 -10.88 -2.42 3.89
C ALA A 489 -10.60 -1.14 4.71
N PHE A 490 -9.37 -0.94 5.17
CA PHE A 490 -8.93 0.31 5.80
C PHE A 490 -9.12 1.48 4.83
N HIS A 491 -8.66 1.34 3.57
CA HIS A 491 -8.83 2.35 2.53
C HIS A 491 -10.30 2.68 2.30
N ASN A 492 -11.13 1.64 2.18
CA ASN A 492 -12.56 1.76 1.95
C ASN A 492 -13.26 2.45 3.13
N GLN A 493 -12.82 2.24 4.37
CA GLN A 493 -13.32 2.97 5.53
C GLN A 493 -12.87 4.43 5.51
N PHE A 494 -11.58 4.68 5.30
CA PHE A 494 -11.00 6.02 5.31
C PHE A 494 -11.66 6.91 4.25
N ARG A 495 -11.80 6.40 3.03
CA ARG A 495 -12.36 7.15 1.89
C ARG A 495 -13.85 7.46 2.03
N LYS A 496 -14.60 6.79 2.93
CA LYS A 496 -16.00 7.15 3.20
C LYS A 496 -16.12 8.57 3.77
N LEU A 497 -15.08 9.05 4.44
CA LEU A 497 -15.04 10.39 5.05
C LEU A 497 -14.07 11.33 4.33
N LYS A 498 -12.96 10.79 3.85
CA LYS A 498 -11.91 11.54 3.13
C LYS A 498 -11.71 10.91 1.75
N PRO A 499 -12.65 11.11 0.80
CA PRO A 499 -12.73 10.34 -0.44
C PRO A 499 -11.53 10.50 -1.37
N ALA A 500 -10.90 11.68 -1.37
CA ALA A 500 -9.76 11.97 -2.23
C ALA A 500 -8.47 12.27 -1.45
N THR A 501 -8.53 12.64 -0.16
CA THR A 501 -7.33 13.01 0.60
C THR A 501 -6.33 11.85 0.66
N PRO A 502 -5.07 12.08 0.27
CA PRO A 502 -4.02 11.07 0.36
C PRO A 502 -3.75 10.59 1.79
N TYR A 503 -3.47 9.30 1.97
CA TYR A 503 -2.85 8.80 3.20
C TYR A 503 -1.76 7.75 2.96
N LEU A 504 -0.82 7.65 3.90
CA LEU A 504 0.23 6.63 3.92
C LEU A 504 0.08 5.76 5.18
N LEU A 505 -0.04 4.45 4.99
CA LEU A 505 0.03 3.47 6.05
C LEU A 505 1.47 2.91 6.15
N ILE A 506 2.14 3.11 7.27
CA ILE A 506 3.43 2.49 7.57
C ILE A 506 3.17 1.22 8.37
N ASP A 507 3.48 0.07 7.78
CA ASP A 507 3.25 -1.25 8.35
C ASP A 507 4.45 -1.70 9.19
N GLU A 508 4.27 -1.71 10.52
CA GLU A 508 5.18 -2.26 11.55
C GLU A 508 4.45 -3.38 12.32
N ALA A 509 3.66 -4.20 11.63
CA ALA A 509 3.05 -5.39 12.22
C ALA A 509 3.94 -6.61 12.03
N VAL A 510 4.41 -7.21 13.15
CA VAL A 510 5.42 -8.28 13.12
C VAL A 510 4.92 -9.53 13.83
N ASN A 511 4.91 -10.66 13.11
CA ASN A 511 4.46 -11.94 13.62
C ASN A 511 5.33 -12.46 14.77
N GLY A 512 4.72 -12.95 15.85
CA GLY A 512 5.39 -13.74 16.88
C GLY A 512 6.25 -12.97 17.89
N THR A 513 6.07 -11.65 18.03
CA THR A 513 7.02 -10.82 18.79
C THR A 513 6.43 -10.10 20.00
N SER A 514 7.30 -9.70 20.93
CA SER A 514 7.00 -8.91 22.13
C SER A 514 7.31 -7.41 21.94
N LEU A 515 6.47 -6.51 22.46
CA LEU A 515 6.75 -5.07 22.43
C LEU A 515 7.96 -4.72 23.30
N SER A 516 8.07 -5.31 24.50
CA SER A 516 9.21 -5.15 25.41
C SER A 516 10.54 -5.45 24.71
N ASN A 517 10.60 -6.56 23.98
CA ASN A 517 11.79 -6.93 23.21
C ASN A 517 12.10 -5.93 22.07
N LEU A 518 11.09 -5.25 21.53
CA LEU A 518 11.25 -4.29 20.42
C LEU A 518 11.97 -3.06 20.93
N LEU A 519 11.46 -2.54 22.04
CA LEU A 519 11.98 -1.36 22.73
C LEU A 519 13.38 -1.61 23.31
N ASN A 520 13.70 -2.85 23.69
CA ASN A 520 15.05 -3.23 24.10
C ASN A 520 16.03 -3.38 22.93
N GLY A 521 15.55 -3.35 21.68
CA GLY A 521 16.35 -3.56 20.47
C GLY A 521 16.83 -5.00 20.32
N ALA A 522 16.10 -5.96 20.88
CA ALA A 522 16.41 -7.38 20.76
C ALA A 522 16.20 -7.83 19.30
N TYR A 523 17.19 -8.53 18.76
CA TYR A 523 17.08 -9.18 17.46
C TYR A 523 16.44 -10.55 17.61
N ASP A 524 15.30 -10.76 16.95
CA ASP A 524 14.71 -12.08 16.80
C ASP A 524 15.09 -12.67 15.44
N SER A 525 16.02 -13.62 15.45
CA SER A 525 16.51 -14.28 14.23
C SER A 525 15.44 -15.08 13.48
N ALA A 526 14.38 -15.53 14.16
CA ALA A 526 13.29 -16.29 13.56
C ALA A 526 12.36 -15.39 12.74
N THR A 527 12.11 -14.17 13.23
CA THR A 527 11.18 -13.21 12.60
C THR A 527 11.89 -12.06 11.86
N ASP A 528 13.23 -11.97 11.97
CA ASP A 528 14.09 -10.90 11.44
C ASP A 528 13.84 -9.50 12.00
N ARG A 529 13.18 -9.40 13.15
CA ARG A 529 12.72 -8.10 13.64
C ARG A 529 13.86 -7.26 14.20
N HIS A 530 13.93 -5.99 13.76
CA HIS A 530 14.82 -4.98 14.32
C HIS A 530 14.09 -3.66 14.56
N TRP A 531 14.47 -2.93 15.62
CA TRP A 531 14.06 -1.52 15.76
C TRP A 531 14.45 -0.68 14.55
N SER A 532 15.57 -1.02 13.89
CA SER A 532 15.99 -0.31 12.68
C SER A 532 15.02 -0.48 11.52
N ASP A 533 14.16 -1.51 11.51
CA ASP A 533 13.16 -1.67 10.47
C ASP A 533 12.14 -0.53 10.52
N LEU A 534 11.73 -0.12 11.73
CA LEU A 534 10.89 1.05 11.93
C LEU A 534 11.63 2.32 11.51
N THR A 535 12.85 2.54 12.01
CA THR A 535 13.58 3.80 11.74
C THR A 535 13.95 3.94 10.27
N ASP A 536 14.34 2.86 9.57
CA ASP A 536 14.65 2.89 8.14
C ASP A 536 13.44 3.35 7.31
N LYS A 537 12.22 2.97 7.72
CA LYS A 537 10.98 3.43 7.07
C LYS A 537 10.66 4.89 7.40
N LEU A 538 10.88 5.31 8.65
CA LEU A 538 10.67 6.70 9.07
C LEU A 538 11.70 7.67 8.45
N ASP A 539 12.95 7.24 8.30
CA ASP A 539 14.01 8.00 7.63
C ASP A 539 13.68 8.16 6.14
N ARG A 540 13.09 7.13 5.54
CA ARG A 540 12.78 7.13 4.10
C ARG A 540 11.50 7.90 3.75
N TRP A 541 10.42 7.70 4.51
CA TRP A 541 9.11 8.27 4.17
C TRP A 541 8.61 9.30 5.17
N GLY A 542 9.43 9.69 6.15
CA GLY A 542 9.16 10.74 7.12
C GLY A 542 8.58 10.24 8.44
N ASN A 543 9.02 10.89 9.52
CA ASN A 543 8.58 10.66 10.91
C ASN A 543 7.42 11.57 11.37
N ASP A 544 6.79 12.26 10.42
CA ASP A 544 5.58 13.05 10.57
C ASP A 544 4.32 12.18 10.55
N VAL A 545 4.22 11.27 11.52
CA VAL A 545 3.09 10.37 11.70
C VAL A 545 1.92 11.13 12.34
N THR A 546 0.72 11.06 11.75
CA THR A 546 -0.53 11.61 12.32
C THR A 546 -0.93 10.84 13.57
N ALA A 547 -0.97 9.51 13.48
CA ALA A 547 -1.37 8.66 14.59
C ALA A 547 -0.65 7.31 14.54
N VAL A 548 -0.34 6.80 15.74
CA VAL A 548 0.12 5.44 15.95
C VAL A 548 -1.09 4.58 16.25
N LEU A 549 -1.30 3.54 15.45
CA LEU A 549 -2.42 2.62 15.54
C LEU A 549 -1.90 1.30 16.09
N PHE A 550 -2.38 0.92 17.27
CA PHE A 550 -1.79 -0.11 18.10
C PHE A 550 -2.76 -1.28 18.30
N ASN A 551 -2.33 -2.48 17.88
CA ASN A 551 -2.89 -3.73 18.36
C ASN A 551 -1.81 -4.76 18.71
N TRP A 552 -1.48 -4.85 19.98
CA TRP A 552 -0.57 -5.84 20.54
C TRP A 552 -1.08 -6.32 21.88
N LEU A 553 -1.32 -7.63 22.05
CA LEU A 553 -1.92 -8.16 23.27
C LEU A 553 -0.94 -8.21 24.46
N MET A 554 0.39 -8.22 24.23
CA MET A 554 1.45 -8.20 25.26
C MET A 554 1.36 -9.32 26.31
N ASN A 555 0.96 -10.52 25.89
CA ASN A 555 0.77 -11.72 26.73
C ASN A 555 2.00 -12.09 27.58
N GLU A 556 3.19 -11.81 27.05
CA GLU A 556 4.48 -12.09 27.71
C GLU A 556 4.63 -11.42 29.09
N GLN A 557 3.88 -10.36 29.36
CA GLN A 557 4.00 -9.53 30.57
C GLN A 557 2.70 -9.52 31.37
N ALA A 558 1.59 -9.87 30.72
CA ALA A 558 0.33 -10.11 31.38
C ALA A 558 0.33 -11.37 32.27
N THR A 559 1.22 -12.32 31.99
CA THR A 559 1.55 -13.43 32.90
C THR A 559 2.30 -12.98 34.16
N ALA A 560 2.89 -11.76 34.17
CA ALA A 560 3.65 -11.20 35.27
C ALA A 560 2.84 -10.19 36.12
N SER A 561 2.10 -9.24 35.53
CA SER A 561 1.09 -8.40 36.20
C SER A 561 0.45 -7.36 35.25
N TYR A 562 -0.68 -6.77 35.65
CA TYR A 562 -1.28 -5.58 35.03
C TYR A 562 -0.30 -4.40 34.93
N ALA A 563 0.51 -4.18 35.97
CA ALA A 563 1.46 -3.08 36.05
C ALA A 563 2.55 -3.19 34.97
N GLY A 564 3.06 -4.40 34.70
CA GLY A 564 4.10 -4.61 33.69
C GLY A 564 3.63 -4.28 32.26
N VAL A 565 2.35 -4.50 31.94
CA VAL A 565 1.78 -4.09 30.65
C VAL A 565 1.77 -2.56 30.54
N THR A 566 1.38 -1.87 31.62
CA THR A 566 1.30 -0.40 31.66
C THR A 566 2.71 0.21 31.51
N GLU A 567 3.70 -0.27 32.25
CA GLU A 567 5.09 0.21 32.20
C GLU A 567 5.67 0.17 30.77
N ILE A 568 5.42 -0.91 30.02
CA ILE A 568 5.90 -1.04 28.64
C ILE A 568 5.20 -0.04 27.70
N MET A 569 3.93 0.24 27.93
CA MET A 569 3.22 1.26 27.17
C MET A 569 3.73 2.66 27.50
N GLU A 570 4.03 2.94 28.76
CA GLU A 570 4.65 4.19 29.19
C GLU A 570 5.99 4.39 28.48
N ASP A 571 6.88 3.39 28.51
CA ASP A 571 8.17 3.43 27.81
C ASP A 571 8.04 3.65 26.30
N ALA A 572 7.01 3.07 25.68
CA ALA A 572 6.78 3.18 24.24
C ALA A 572 6.25 4.56 23.83
N PHE A 573 5.32 5.12 24.60
CA PHE A 573 4.41 6.17 24.14
C PHE A 573 4.48 7.49 24.93
N LEU A 574 5.05 7.51 26.14
CA LEU A 574 5.07 8.71 26.98
C LEU A 574 6.41 9.47 26.93
N PRO A 575 6.40 10.81 26.81
CA PRO A 575 7.63 11.60 26.72
C PRO A 575 8.54 11.55 27.94
N ASP A 576 7.97 11.41 29.15
CA ASP A 576 8.68 11.36 30.42
C ASP A 576 9.33 9.99 30.70
N HIS A 577 9.06 8.99 29.87
CA HIS A 577 9.66 7.65 29.95
C HIS A 577 10.73 7.40 28.87
N VAL A 578 11.09 8.43 28.09
CA VAL A 578 12.14 8.31 27.07
C VAL A 578 13.48 7.97 27.72
N GLY A 579 14.08 6.85 27.31
CA GLY A 579 15.38 6.38 27.79
C GLY A 579 15.32 5.32 28.90
N HIS A 580 14.13 4.99 29.43
CA HIS A 580 13.94 3.86 30.34
C HIS A 580 14.21 2.52 29.64
N ARG A 581 13.96 2.47 28.32
CA ARG A 581 14.42 1.41 27.41
C ARG A 581 15.35 1.98 26.36
N ARG A 582 16.00 1.07 25.62
CA ARG A 582 16.93 1.42 24.54
C ARG A 582 16.26 2.28 23.45
N HIS A 583 14.97 2.05 23.22
CA HIS A 583 14.18 2.69 22.18
C HIS A 583 12.79 3.09 22.69
N SER A 584 12.21 4.12 22.07
CA SER A 584 10.87 4.65 22.32
C SER A 584 10.33 5.29 21.04
N LEU A 585 9.01 5.31 20.83
CA LEU A 585 8.44 5.98 19.66
C LEU A 585 8.52 7.50 19.79
N VAL A 586 8.46 8.01 21.02
CA VAL A 586 8.52 9.46 21.27
C VAL A 586 9.86 10.05 20.83
N SER A 587 10.94 9.27 20.85
CA SER A 587 12.26 9.75 20.42
C SER A 587 12.47 9.73 18.91
N VAL A 588 11.64 9.01 18.16
CA VAL A 588 11.79 8.88 16.69
C VAL A 588 10.72 9.61 15.91
N LEU A 589 9.53 9.84 16.49
CA LEU A 589 8.42 10.55 15.85
C LEU A 589 8.46 12.05 16.15
N LYS A 590 8.03 12.88 15.18
CA LYS A 590 7.81 14.31 15.43
C LYS A 590 6.68 14.50 16.45
N PRO A 591 6.77 15.48 17.37
CA PRO A 591 5.69 15.77 18.31
C PRO A 591 4.36 16.06 17.61
N GLY A 592 3.25 15.74 18.28
CA GLY A 592 1.88 16.06 17.84
C GLY A 592 1.02 14.86 17.43
N TRP A 593 1.60 13.67 17.29
CA TRP A 593 0.85 12.45 16.96
C TRP A 593 -0.09 12.00 18.09
N LYS A 594 -1.12 11.21 17.76
CA LYS A 594 -2.06 10.59 18.72
C LYS A 594 -1.97 9.07 18.74
N LEU A 595 -2.24 8.47 19.90
CA LEU A 595 -2.31 7.02 20.05
C LEU A 595 -3.75 6.54 19.81
N GLY A 596 -3.91 5.56 18.93
CA GLY A 596 -5.15 4.82 18.74
C GLY A 596 -4.95 3.35 19.13
N ILE A 597 -5.79 2.83 20.02
CA ILE A 597 -5.71 1.46 20.54
C ILE A 597 -6.94 0.70 20.09
N LEU A 598 -6.73 -0.43 19.42
CA LEU A 598 -7.82 -1.37 19.16
C LEU A 598 -8.19 -2.05 20.49
N ALA A 599 -9.45 -1.92 20.92
CA ALA A 599 -9.87 -2.33 22.26
C ALA A 599 -9.72 -3.83 22.53
N GLY A 600 -9.72 -4.66 21.48
CA GLY A 600 -9.51 -6.10 21.61
C GLY A 600 -9.76 -6.83 20.30
N ASP A 601 -9.33 -8.08 20.26
CA ASP A 601 -9.43 -9.02 19.14
C ASP A 601 -9.94 -10.39 19.61
N ARG A 602 -10.37 -11.26 18.68
CA ARG A 602 -10.91 -12.61 18.98
C ARG A 602 -9.80 -13.56 19.44
N GLU A 603 -10.00 -14.36 20.50
CA GLU A 603 -9.07 -15.43 20.96
C GLU A 603 -9.82 -16.65 21.53
N THR A 604 -9.36 -17.89 21.32
CA THR A 604 -10.09 -19.12 21.79
C THR A 604 -9.72 -19.61 23.20
N ARG A 605 -9.06 -18.82 24.04
CA ARG A 605 -8.60 -19.31 25.35
C ARG A 605 -9.13 -18.46 26.49
N ASP A 606 -9.86 -19.13 27.39
CA ASP A 606 -10.17 -18.63 28.73
C ASP A 606 -8.88 -18.52 29.56
N ARG A 607 -8.11 -17.46 29.32
CA ARG A 607 -6.89 -17.17 30.09
C ARG A 607 -7.00 -15.80 30.78
N PRO A 608 -6.90 -15.75 32.12
CA PRO A 608 -6.97 -14.50 32.88
C PRO A 608 -5.91 -13.45 32.52
N ASP A 609 -4.73 -13.86 32.07
CA ASP A 609 -3.65 -12.95 31.64
C ASP A 609 -4.07 -12.08 30.45
N GLN A 610 -4.78 -12.62 29.46
CA GLN A 610 -5.20 -11.87 28.27
C GLN A 610 -6.23 -10.79 28.60
N VAL A 611 -7.16 -11.10 29.52
CA VAL A 611 -8.14 -10.12 30.04
C VAL A 611 -7.42 -8.98 30.74
N ILE A 612 -6.44 -9.29 31.58
CA ILE A 612 -5.59 -8.31 32.27
C ILE A 612 -4.88 -7.41 31.24
N ALA A 613 -4.31 -7.98 30.19
CA ALA A 613 -3.60 -7.24 29.17
C ALA A 613 -4.52 -6.29 28.36
N ARG A 614 -5.72 -6.73 27.99
CA ARG A 614 -6.73 -5.89 27.31
C ARG A 614 -7.16 -4.73 28.21
N ALA A 615 -7.50 -5.03 29.47
CA ALA A 615 -7.90 -4.01 30.44
C ALA A 615 -6.80 -2.95 30.65
N ALA A 616 -5.55 -3.38 30.85
CA ALA A 616 -4.41 -2.47 31.05
C ALA A 616 -4.18 -1.54 29.85
N ARG A 617 -4.31 -2.03 28.62
CA ARG A 617 -4.17 -1.19 27.41
C ARG A 617 -5.27 -0.14 27.30
N ILE A 618 -6.51 -0.54 27.56
CA ILE A 618 -7.67 0.35 27.50
C ILE A 618 -7.54 1.44 28.57
N ASP A 619 -7.18 1.06 29.78
CA ASP A 619 -6.99 1.99 30.91
C ASP A 619 -5.80 2.94 30.67
N PHE A 620 -4.68 2.45 30.14
CA PHE A 620 -3.58 3.30 29.70
C PHE A 620 -4.06 4.36 28.70
N GLY A 621 -4.78 3.94 27.64
CA GLY A 621 -5.30 4.88 26.66
C GLY A 621 -6.20 5.95 27.29
N ARG A 622 -7.05 5.59 28.25
CA ARG A 622 -7.92 6.56 28.93
C ARG A 622 -7.15 7.58 29.76
N ARG A 623 -6.16 7.12 30.53
CA ARG A 623 -5.37 7.99 31.41
C ARG A 623 -4.50 8.97 30.63
N HIS A 624 -4.15 8.62 29.39
CA HIS A 624 -3.20 9.36 28.58
C HIS A 624 -3.78 9.88 27.25
N ASP A 625 -5.09 10.15 27.19
CA ASP A 625 -5.77 10.75 26.02
C ASP A 625 -5.59 9.97 24.71
N GLY A 626 -5.48 8.65 24.82
CA GLY A 626 -5.50 7.69 23.72
C GLY A 626 -6.92 7.41 23.24
N THR A 627 -7.07 7.26 21.92
CA THR A 627 -8.34 6.87 21.30
C THR A 627 -8.56 5.37 21.47
N ILE A 628 -9.64 4.98 22.16
CA ILE A 628 -10.05 3.58 22.26
C ILE A 628 -11.00 3.25 21.12
N GLY A 629 -10.56 2.36 20.24
CA GLY A 629 -11.32 1.91 19.08
C GLY A 629 -12.43 0.90 19.39
N PRO A 630 -13.23 0.52 18.38
CA PRO A 630 -14.18 -0.59 18.51
C PRO A 630 -13.45 -1.92 18.72
N MET A 631 -14.11 -2.87 19.37
CA MET A 631 -13.65 -4.25 19.48
C MET A 631 -13.63 -4.95 18.12
N VAL A 632 -12.76 -5.94 17.92
CA VAL A 632 -12.71 -6.81 16.74
C VAL A 632 -12.80 -8.28 17.16
N SER A 633 -13.93 -8.69 17.70
CA SER A 633 -14.13 -10.03 18.25
C SER A 633 -14.93 -10.98 17.33
N ASP A 634 -15.49 -10.46 16.25
CA ASP A 634 -16.46 -11.09 15.37
C ASP A 634 -15.82 -11.63 14.08
N TYR A 635 -14.77 -12.43 14.20
CA TYR A 635 -14.21 -13.15 13.06
C TYR A 635 -13.76 -14.55 13.45
N ARG A 636 -13.87 -15.49 12.51
CA ARG A 636 -13.39 -16.86 12.71
C ARG A 636 -11.88 -16.87 12.90
N ILE A 637 -11.37 -17.67 13.84
CA ILE A 637 -9.92 -17.91 13.96
C ILE A 637 -9.49 -19.27 13.38
N GLU A 638 -8.21 -19.39 13.02
CA GLU A 638 -7.63 -20.63 12.46
C GLU A 638 -7.75 -21.85 13.38
N ASP A 639 -7.94 -23.02 12.76
CA ASP A 639 -8.27 -24.27 13.44
C ASP A 639 -7.12 -24.87 14.25
N ALA A 640 -5.87 -24.41 14.09
CA ALA A 640 -4.67 -25.05 14.67
C ALA A 640 -3.88 -24.22 15.71
N GLY A 641 -4.49 -23.22 16.37
CA GLY A 641 -4.04 -22.82 17.72
C GLY A 641 -3.61 -21.38 17.99
N GLY A 642 -4.18 -20.37 17.32
CA GLY A 642 -4.01 -18.96 17.69
C GLY A 642 -5.11 -18.05 17.13
N ALA A 643 -5.25 -16.84 17.66
CA ALA A 643 -6.27 -15.86 17.27
C ALA A 643 -6.18 -15.22 15.87
N HIS A 644 -5.51 -15.90 14.96
CA HIS A 644 -5.31 -15.36 13.62
C HIS A 644 -6.61 -15.48 12.83
N PRO A 645 -7.03 -14.41 12.13
CA PRO A 645 -8.00 -14.56 11.06
C PRO A 645 -7.51 -15.65 10.10
N PRO A 646 -8.38 -16.49 9.51
CA PRO A 646 -7.97 -17.52 8.58
C PRO A 646 -7.18 -16.91 7.42
N THR A 647 -6.02 -17.51 7.13
CA THR A 647 -5.30 -17.24 5.90
C THR A 647 -6.16 -17.67 4.72
N GLN A 648 -6.56 -16.71 3.89
CA GLN A 648 -7.39 -16.97 2.71
C GLN A 648 -6.54 -16.96 1.43
N SER A 649 -6.76 -17.95 0.57
CA SER A 649 -6.03 -18.15 -0.68
C SER A 649 -6.81 -17.64 -1.89
N VAL A 650 -6.07 -17.11 -2.87
CA VAL A 650 -6.58 -16.76 -4.22
C VAL A 650 -7.09 -17.96 -5.02
N ASN A 651 -6.77 -19.19 -4.60
CA ASN A 651 -7.26 -20.42 -5.21
C ASN A 651 -7.97 -21.31 -4.16
N PRO A 652 -9.29 -21.13 -3.96
CA PRO A 652 -10.06 -21.93 -3.00
C PRO A 652 -10.04 -23.44 -3.29
N ALA A 653 -9.60 -23.86 -4.49
CA ALA A 653 -9.52 -25.27 -4.88
C ALA A 653 -8.14 -25.92 -4.65
N ALA A 654 -7.07 -25.16 -4.35
CA ALA A 654 -5.69 -25.70 -4.33
C ALA A 654 -5.03 -25.81 -2.95
N SER A 655 -5.68 -25.43 -1.84
CA SER A 655 -5.21 -25.74 -0.49
C SER A 655 -6.31 -25.47 0.54
N LEU A 656 -6.33 -26.33 1.57
CA LEU A 656 -7.18 -26.31 2.76
C LEU A 656 -7.53 -24.89 3.24
N TYR A 657 -8.78 -24.41 3.06
CA TYR A 657 -9.56 -23.54 3.99
C TYR A 657 -10.85 -23.01 3.33
N GLY A 658 -11.97 -23.14 4.06
CA GLY A 658 -13.21 -22.33 4.10
C GLY A 658 -14.04 -22.04 2.83
N PRO A 659 -15.31 -22.49 2.71
CA PRO A 659 -16.23 -22.01 1.68
C PRO A 659 -16.67 -20.56 1.95
N ALA A 660 -16.98 -19.82 0.87
CA ALA A 660 -17.35 -18.42 0.91
C ALA A 660 -18.76 -18.22 1.47
N GLU A 661 -18.93 -17.75 2.70
CA GLU A 661 -20.13 -17.00 3.11
C GLU A 661 -19.98 -16.26 4.46
N THR A 662 -20.10 -14.93 4.41
CA THR A 662 -20.39 -13.95 5.49
C THR A 662 -19.41 -13.73 6.66
N LEU A 663 -18.73 -14.76 7.19
CA LEU A 663 -17.78 -14.64 8.34
C LEU A 663 -16.30 -14.61 7.92
N ASP A 664 -16.07 -14.80 6.63
CA ASP A 664 -14.77 -14.86 5.95
C ASP A 664 -14.04 -13.51 5.81
N HIS A 665 -14.55 -12.42 6.40
CA HIS A 665 -13.94 -11.09 6.24
C HIS A 665 -13.15 -10.63 7.47
N GLY A 666 -12.63 -11.54 8.30
CA GLY A 666 -11.94 -11.18 9.54
C GLY A 666 -10.83 -10.14 9.38
N SER A 667 -9.91 -10.36 8.43
CA SER A 667 -8.86 -9.40 8.07
C SER A 667 -9.41 -8.04 7.63
N ALA A 668 -10.52 -8.04 6.89
CA ALA A 668 -11.18 -6.82 6.43
C ALA A 668 -11.88 -6.08 7.57
N ARG A 669 -12.66 -6.77 8.41
CA ARG A 669 -13.33 -6.19 9.59
C ARG A 669 -12.33 -5.58 10.56
N PHE A 670 -11.26 -6.31 10.83
CA PHE A 670 -10.17 -5.86 11.69
C PHE A 670 -9.60 -4.53 11.20
N MET A 671 -9.19 -4.47 9.93
CA MET A 671 -8.54 -3.28 9.40
C MET A 671 -9.52 -2.15 9.07
N GLN A 672 -10.77 -2.46 8.79
CA GLN A 672 -11.84 -1.46 8.66
C GLN A 672 -12.04 -0.74 10.00
N ARG A 673 -12.16 -1.49 11.10
CA ARG A 673 -12.29 -0.93 12.46
C ARG A 673 -11.07 -0.15 12.86
N MET A 674 -9.89 -0.64 12.51
CA MET A 674 -8.65 0.12 12.65
C MET A 674 -8.67 1.43 11.85
N GLY A 675 -9.32 1.46 10.68
CA GLY A 675 -9.60 2.69 9.93
C GLY A 675 -10.48 3.68 10.70
N VAL A 676 -11.49 3.20 11.44
CA VAL A 676 -12.30 4.05 12.35
C VAL A 676 -11.43 4.63 13.46
N VAL A 677 -10.56 3.82 14.08
CA VAL A 677 -9.60 4.30 15.09
C VAL A 677 -8.71 5.39 14.52
N ALA A 678 -8.20 5.19 13.30
CA ALA A 678 -7.34 6.16 12.61
C ALA A 678 -8.05 7.51 12.42
N LEU A 679 -9.31 7.48 11.98
CA LEU A 679 -10.12 8.66 11.75
C LEU A 679 -10.46 9.38 13.07
N GLN A 680 -10.78 8.64 14.14
CA GLN A 680 -11.01 9.23 15.48
C GLN A 680 -9.74 9.85 16.05
N ALA A 681 -8.61 9.13 16.01
CA ALA A 681 -7.32 9.62 16.51
C ALA A 681 -6.82 10.85 15.74
N ALA A 682 -7.15 10.96 14.45
CA ALA A 682 -6.88 12.13 13.63
C ALA A 682 -7.85 13.32 13.89
N GLY A 683 -8.87 13.14 14.73
CA GLY A 683 -9.90 14.16 15.02
C GLY A 683 -10.94 14.33 13.91
N LEU A 684 -11.08 13.35 13.02
CA LEU A 684 -11.98 13.40 11.86
C LEU A 684 -13.35 12.76 12.11
N LEU A 685 -13.50 12.07 13.26
CA LEU A 685 -14.74 11.47 13.73
C LEU A 685 -15.05 11.86 15.18
N PRO A 686 -15.13 13.16 15.53
CA PRO A 686 -15.28 13.59 16.92
C PRO A 686 -16.64 13.21 17.54
N GLU A 687 -17.69 13.05 16.72
CA GLU A 687 -19.05 12.80 17.19
C GLU A 687 -19.42 11.30 17.25
N VAL A 688 -18.66 10.44 16.59
CA VAL A 688 -18.97 9.00 16.50
C VAL A 688 -18.49 8.28 17.75
N ARG A 689 -19.42 7.60 18.42
CA ARG A 689 -19.12 6.73 19.56
C ARG A 689 -19.00 5.29 19.06
N VAL A 690 -17.95 4.57 19.45
CA VAL A 690 -17.63 3.26 18.88
C VAL A 690 -17.87 2.09 19.84
N HIS A 691 -18.55 2.37 20.96
CA HIS A 691 -18.78 1.42 22.06
C HIS A 691 -20.26 1.31 22.44
N PRO A 692 -21.13 0.76 21.55
CA PRO A 692 -22.43 0.29 21.99
C PRO A 692 -22.23 -0.84 23.02
N HIS A 693 -23.05 -0.85 24.08
CA HIS A 693 -22.77 -1.62 25.29
C HIS A 693 -24.03 -2.17 25.94
N TYR A 694 -23.83 -3.10 26.87
CA TYR A 694 -24.88 -3.70 27.69
C TYR A 694 -25.11 -2.89 28.97
N ALA A 695 -26.37 -2.79 29.42
CA ALA A 695 -26.75 -2.04 30.61
C ALA A 695 -27.94 -2.64 31.36
N HIS A 696 -28.14 -2.18 32.60
CA HIS A 696 -29.33 -2.41 33.43
C HIS A 696 -29.82 -3.88 33.51
N PRO A 697 -28.95 -4.83 33.92
CA PRO A 697 -29.39 -6.19 34.13
C PRO A 697 -30.45 -6.25 35.23
N ARG A 698 -31.56 -6.91 34.97
CA ARG A 698 -32.67 -7.05 35.94
C ARG A 698 -33.44 -8.34 35.75
N ILE A 699 -34.08 -8.83 36.80
CA ILE A 699 -34.95 -10.00 36.76
C ILE A 699 -36.40 -9.55 36.67
N ASP A 700 -37.12 -9.95 35.62
CA ASP A 700 -38.53 -9.60 35.43
C ASP A 700 -39.48 -10.48 36.26
N GLN A 701 -40.78 -10.15 36.21
CA GLN A 701 -41.82 -10.90 36.93
C GLN A 701 -41.95 -12.36 36.46
N ALA A 702 -41.53 -12.67 35.24
CA ALA A 702 -41.50 -14.03 34.70
C ALA A 702 -40.22 -14.79 35.12
N GLY A 703 -39.34 -14.16 35.91
CA GLY A 703 -38.10 -14.76 36.38
C GLY A 703 -37.00 -14.79 35.32
N ARG A 704 -37.11 -14.00 34.25
CA ARG A 704 -36.12 -13.88 33.16
C ARG A 704 -35.14 -12.77 33.48
N ILE A 705 -33.88 -12.96 33.12
CA ILE A 705 -32.89 -11.88 33.15
C ILE A 705 -33.06 -11.04 31.88
N LEU A 706 -33.20 -9.73 32.05
CA LEU A 706 -33.28 -8.72 31.00
C LEU A 706 -32.01 -7.87 31.04
N VAL A 707 -31.34 -7.70 29.90
CA VAL A 707 -30.16 -6.83 29.76
C VAL A 707 -30.42 -5.87 28.60
N ASP A 708 -30.43 -4.57 28.87
CA ASP A 708 -30.63 -3.56 27.84
C ASP A 708 -29.41 -3.48 26.92
N VAL A 709 -29.64 -3.22 25.63
CA VAL A 709 -28.60 -2.99 24.62
C VAL A 709 -28.65 -1.53 24.18
N ILE A 710 -27.59 -0.79 24.51
CA ILE A 710 -27.51 0.65 24.29
C ILE A 710 -26.79 0.93 22.97
N ALA A 711 -27.54 1.42 21.98
CA ALA A 711 -27.02 2.01 20.76
C ALA A 711 -26.48 3.42 21.04
N VAL A 712 -25.23 3.70 20.71
CA VAL A 712 -24.55 4.96 21.10
C VAL A 712 -24.54 6.02 20.00
N ASN A 713 -24.92 5.65 18.78
CA ASN A 713 -25.08 6.53 17.62
C ASN A 713 -26.53 6.61 17.12
N GLY A 714 -27.48 6.02 17.85
CA GLY A 714 -28.89 5.94 17.42
C GLY A 714 -29.13 4.96 16.28
N GLY A 715 -28.19 4.06 16.01
CA GLY A 715 -28.36 2.98 15.04
C GLY A 715 -29.34 1.90 15.50
N THR A 716 -29.73 1.02 14.58
CA THR A 716 -30.55 -0.15 14.89
C THR A 716 -29.68 -1.26 15.46
N VAL A 717 -30.11 -1.85 16.58
CA VAL A 717 -29.47 -3.05 17.16
C VAL A 717 -29.99 -4.29 16.43
N HIS A 718 -29.07 -5.13 15.96
CA HIS A 718 -29.41 -6.38 15.29
C HIS A 718 -28.42 -7.50 15.61
N ALA A 719 -28.81 -8.74 15.34
CA ALA A 719 -27.97 -9.93 15.36
C ALA A 719 -28.28 -10.79 14.12
N PRO A 720 -27.28 -11.49 13.53
CA PRO A 720 -27.54 -12.47 12.48
C PRO A 720 -28.47 -13.61 12.93
N GLN A 721 -28.33 -14.07 14.19
CA GLN A 721 -29.18 -15.10 14.81
C GLN A 721 -29.79 -14.56 16.12
N PRO A 722 -30.84 -13.72 16.04
CA PRO A 722 -31.41 -13.04 17.21
C PRO A 722 -32.07 -14.00 18.22
N LEU A 723 -32.35 -15.24 17.84
CA LEU A 723 -32.99 -16.24 18.71
C LEU A 723 -31.99 -17.20 19.38
N ALA A 724 -30.69 -17.06 19.12
CA ALA A 724 -29.67 -17.99 19.59
C ALA A 724 -28.37 -17.26 19.96
N LEU A 725 -28.45 -16.30 20.90
CA LEU A 725 -27.28 -15.57 21.34
C LEU A 725 -26.37 -16.46 22.22
N ARG A 726 -25.10 -16.58 21.85
CA ARG A 726 -24.06 -17.38 22.54
C ARG A 726 -23.03 -16.49 23.21
N SER A 727 -22.21 -17.00 24.14
CA SER A 727 -21.26 -16.25 25.01
C SER A 727 -21.86 -15.50 26.21
N TRP A 728 -23.04 -15.90 26.68
CA TRP A 728 -23.63 -15.40 27.94
C TRP A 728 -23.32 -16.34 29.10
N TYR A 729 -22.87 -15.78 30.21
CA TYR A 729 -22.50 -16.50 31.43
C TYR A 729 -23.26 -15.97 32.64
N VAL A 730 -23.54 -16.84 33.59
CA VAL A 730 -24.24 -16.51 34.83
C VAL A 730 -23.51 -17.09 36.03
N ARG A 731 -23.59 -16.39 37.17
CA ARG A 731 -23.16 -16.89 38.48
C ARG A 731 -24.28 -16.65 39.49
N GLU A 732 -24.92 -17.71 39.94
CA GLU A 732 -25.95 -17.64 40.98
C GLU A 732 -25.32 -17.39 42.35
N PRO A 733 -26.05 -16.83 43.33
CA PRO A 733 -25.56 -16.71 44.70
C PRO A 733 -25.07 -18.06 45.25
N GLY A 734 -23.80 -18.12 45.67
CA GLY A 734 -23.16 -19.34 46.17
C GLY A 734 -22.44 -20.18 45.12
N ASP A 735 -22.57 -19.88 43.82
CA ASP A 735 -21.77 -20.54 42.78
C ASP A 735 -20.29 -20.11 42.89
N PRO A 736 -19.34 -21.04 42.73
CA PRO A 736 -17.91 -20.74 42.80
C PRO A 736 -17.37 -20.01 41.56
N ALA A 737 -18.05 -20.08 40.42
CA ALA A 737 -17.60 -19.53 39.14
C ALA A 737 -18.76 -19.23 38.19
N PHE A 738 -18.51 -18.39 37.19
CA PHE A 738 -19.44 -18.18 36.07
C PHE A 738 -19.59 -19.46 35.23
N THR A 739 -20.82 -19.75 34.81
CA THR A 739 -21.18 -20.88 33.95
C THR A 739 -21.91 -20.39 32.72
N ALA A 740 -21.66 -20.99 31.55
CA ALA A 740 -22.37 -20.64 30.33
C ALA A 740 -23.89 -20.88 30.49
N THR A 741 -24.71 -19.99 29.94
CA THR A 741 -26.17 -20.08 29.98
C THR A 741 -26.70 -21.40 29.39
N SER A 742 -26.09 -21.90 28.32
CA SER A 742 -26.42 -23.19 27.72
C SER A 742 -26.24 -24.37 28.69
N ALA A 743 -25.20 -24.34 29.52
CA ALA A 743 -24.96 -25.37 30.54
C ALA A 743 -25.93 -25.27 31.74
N ARG A 744 -26.71 -24.19 31.82
CA ARG A 744 -27.80 -24.00 32.80
C ARG A 744 -29.18 -24.25 32.18
N ASN A 745 -29.26 -24.85 31.00
CA ASN A 745 -30.49 -25.05 30.22
C ASN A 745 -31.26 -23.73 30.06
N ALA A 746 -30.55 -22.70 29.60
CA ALA A 746 -31.11 -21.39 29.33
C ALA A 746 -30.79 -20.92 27.91
N THR A 747 -31.70 -20.12 27.36
CA THR A 747 -31.59 -19.50 26.05
C THR A 747 -31.50 -17.99 26.20
N ALA A 748 -30.70 -17.34 25.36
CA ALA A 748 -30.59 -15.89 25.28
C ALA A 748 -31.08 -15.41 23.91
N VAL A 749 -32.04 -14.49 23.90
CA VAL A 749 -32.68 -13.96 22.69
C VAL A 749 -32.65 -12.43 22.66
N LEU A 750 -32.47 -11.83 21.49
CA LEU A 750 -32.60 -10.39 21.29
C LEU A 750 -34.07 -10.04 21.03
N ASN A 751 -34.62 -9.17 21.87
CA ASN A 751 -35.93 -8.56 21.67
C ASN A 751 -35.75 -7.10 21.20
N THR A 752 -36.02 -6.85 19.92
CA THR A 752 -35.97 -5.52 19.29
C THR A 752 -37.31 -4.80 19.27
N THR A 753 -38.38 -5.41 19.80
CA THR A 753 -39.73 -4.80 19.84
C THR A 753 -39.90 -3.81 21.00
N VAL A 754 -38.90 -3.72 21.86
CA VAL A 754 -38.85 -2.84 23.03
C VAL A 754 -37.75 -1.79 22.85
N SER A 755 -37.86 -0.68 23.57
CA SER A 755 -36.89 0.42 23.52
C SER A 755 -36.39 0.75 24.93
N PRO A 756 -35.07 0.64 25.21
CA PRO A 756 -34.04 0.11 24.30
C PRO A 756 -34.26 -1.38 23.97
N PRO A 757 -33.74 -1.88 22.83
CA PRO A 757 -33.67 -3.32 22.57
C PRO A 757 -32.99 -4.04 23.74
N ARG A 758 -33.36 -5.28 24.02
CA ARG A 758 -32.81 -6.02 25.17
C ARG A 758 -32.59 -7.48 24.88
N VAL A 759 -31.62 -8.07 25.58
CA VAL A 759 -31.40 -9.51 25.64
C VAL A 759 -32.25 -10.11 26.76
N GLU A 760 -32.99 -11.16 26.45
CA GLU A 760 -33.81 -11.90 27.41
C GLU A 760 -33.21 -13.28 27.61
N ILE A 761 -32.70 -13.57 28.82
CA ILE A 761 -32.11 -14.86 29.19
C ILE A 761 -33.12 -15.66 30.01
N THR A 762 -33.62 -16.75 29.43
CA THR A 762 -34.73 -17.55 29.95
C THR A 762 -34.27 -18.98 30.21
N ARG A 763 -34.54 -19.52 31.41
CA ARG A 763 -34.33 -20.95 31.70
C ARG A 763 -35.48 -21.77 31.12
N ASP A 764 -35.19 -22.99 30.72
CA ASP A 764 -36.22 -23.95 30.27
C ASP A 764 -37.20 -24.30 31.40
N SER A 765 -36.75 -24.23 32.65
CA SER A 765 -37.55 -24.42 33.85
C SER A 765 -37.05 -23.59 35.03
N GLY A 766 -37.96 -22.97 35.78
CA GLY A 766 -37.67 -22.17 36.98
C GLY A 766 -37.31 -20.71 36.69
N SER A 767 -37.07 -19.94 37.75
CA SER A 767 -36.68 -18.52 37.69
C SER A 767 -35.23 -18.33 38.11
N TRP A 768 -34.59 -17.26 37.64
CA TRP A 768 -33.30 -16.84 38.19
C TRP A 768 -33.46 -16.29 39.62
N PRO A 769 -32.58 -16.64 40.57
CA PRO A 769 -32.62 -16.05 41.90
C PRO A 769 -32.14 -14.57 41.88
N PRO A 770 -32.70 -13.69 42.74
CA PRO A 770 -32.14 -12.36 42.93
C PRO A 770 -30.66 -12.41 43.31
N GLY A 771 -29.85 -11.50 42.77
CA GLY A 771 -28.40 -11.48 42.98
C GLY A 771 -27.61 -12.36 42.02
N THR A 772 -28.25 -12.99 41.03
CA THR A 772 -27.52 -13.62 39.92
C THR A 772 -26.69 -12.58 39.17
N ARG A 773 -25.39 -12.81 39.05
CA ARG A 773 -24.51 -11.99 38.20
C ARG A 773 -24.52 -12.53 36.78
N VAL A 774 -24.50 -11.61 35.83
CA VAL A 774 -24.48 -11.87 34.39
C VAL A 774 -23.18 -11.33 33.84
N MET A 775 -22.50 -12.16 33.05
CA MET A 775 -21.29 -11.77 32.35
C MET A 775 -21.42 -12.05 30.85
N ARG A 776 -20.88 -11.15 30.05
CA ARG A 776 -20.79 -11.29 28.59
C ARG A 776 -19.33 -11.16 28.14
N GLN A 777 -18.87 -12.16 27.38
CA GLN A 777 -17.53 -12.19 26.80
C GLN A 777 -17.62 -12.50 25.30
N ASP A 778 -17.76 -11.47 24.48
CA ASP A 778 -17.97 -11.60 23.02
C ASP A 778 -16.79 -12.22 22.26
N ASP A 779 -15.61 -12.32 22.87
CA ASP A 779 -14.34 -12.61 22.20
C ASP A 779 -13.66 -13.92 22.63
N SER A 780 -14.22 -14.64 23.61
CA SER A 780 -13.49 -15.69 24.37
C SER A 780 -14.24 -17.00 24.60
N GLU A 781 -15.42 -17.22 23.99
CA GLU A 781 -16.09 -18.53 24.12
C GLU A 781 -15.18 -19.64 23.59
N LYS A 782 -14.86 -20.59 24.50
CA LYS A 782 -13.98 -21.73 24.23
C LYS A 782 -14.73 -22.77 23.40
N ARG A 783 -14.06 -23.26 22.36
CA ARG A 783 -14.51 -24.38 21.52
C ARG A 783 -13.39 -25.39 21.32
N GLU A 784 -13.75 -26.56 20.80
CA GLU A 784 -12.76 -27.54 20.36
C GLU A 784 -12.01 -27.03 19.11
N THR A 785 -10.73 -27.38 19.05
CA THR A 785 -9.84 -27.15 17.92
C THR A 785 -10.43 -27.78 16.66
N GLY A 786 -10.62 -27.02 15.58
CA GLY A 786 -11.24 -27.51 14.35
C GLY A 786 -12.77 -27.47 14.29
N ASP A 787 -13.46 -27.05 15.36
CA ASP A 787 -14.92 -26.92 15.37
C ASP A 787 -15.39 -25.60 14.73
N GLY A 788 -15.42 -25.59 13.39
CA GLY A 788 -15.88 -24.43 12.61
C GLY A 788 -17.36 -24.09 12.84
N ALA A 789 -18.22 -25.09 13.09
CA ALA A 789 -19.65 -24.88 13.30
C ALA A 789 -19.93 -24.18 14.64
N ALA A 790 -19.18 -24.52 15.70
CA ALA A 790 -19.25 -23.79 16.95
C ALA A 790 -18.77 -22.34 16.81
N GLU A 791 -17.72 -22.11 16.03
CA GLU A 791 -17.22 -20.76 15.74
C GLU A 791 -18.26 -19.92 14.98
N ASP A 792 -18.86 -20.48 13.93
CA ASP A 792 -19.91 -19.81 13.16
C ASP A 792 -21.13 -19.46 14.04
N ALA A 793 -21.51 -20.38 14.93
CA ALA A 793 -22.59 -20.15 15.88
C ALA A 793 -22.29 -19.01 16.87
N ILE A 794 -21.05 -18.90 17.37
CA ILE A 794 -20.62 -17.80 18.26
C ILE A 794 -20.77 -16.45 17.53
N HIS A 795 -20.25 -16.35 16.31
CA HIS A 795 -20.27 -15.10 15.54
C HIS A 795 -21.66 -14.70 15.07
N SER A 796 -22.48 -15.69 14.71
CA SER A 796 -23.87 -15.46 14.32
C SER A 796 -24.73 -14.91 15.48
N GLY A 797 -24.34 -15.20 16.73
CA GLY A 797 -24.96 -14.67 17.94
C GLY A 797 -24.42 -13.31 18.40
N GLY A 798 -23.49 -12.69 17.64
CA GLY A 798 -22.98 -11.35 17.92
C GLY A 798 -24.05 -10.27 17.70
N LEU A 799 -23.99 -9.22 18.53
CA LEU A 799 -24.88 -8.06 18.46
C LEU A 799 -24.15 -6.86 17.86
N TYR A 800 -24.86 -6.07 17.05
CA TYR A 800 -24.29 -4.92 16.36
C TYR A 800 -25.25 -3.73 16.35
N GLU A 801 -24.68 -2.52 16.47
CA GLU A 801 -25.35 -1.27 16.14
C GLU A 801 -25.01 -0.87 14.70
N THR A 802 -26.01 -0.72 13.84
CA THR A 802 -25.79 -0.25 12.46
C THR A 802 -25.14 1.13 12.42
N TRP A 803 -24.17 1.34 11.53
CA TRP A 803 -23.55 2.65 11.31
C TRP A 803 -23.51 2.98 9.81
N ALA A 804 -24.05 4.14 9.42
CA ALA A 804 -24.25 4.49 8.00
C ALA A 804 -22.94 4.64 7.21
N SER A 805 -21.84 4.97 7.89
CA SER A 805 -20.52 5.14 7.27
C SER A 805 -19.69 3.85 7.26
N ASP A 806 -20.28 2.72 7.61
CA ASP A 806 -19.66 1.40 7.50
C ASP A 806 -19.69 0.91 6.02
N PRO A 807 -18.54 0.75 5.34
CA PRO A 807 -18.49 0.21 3.98
C PRO A 807 -18.86 -1.28 3.85
N SER A 808 -18.78 -2.08 4.93
CA SER A 808 -19.15 -3.49 4.94
C SER A 808 -20.55 -3.75 5.50
N GLY A 809 -21.15 -2.76 6.16
CA GLY A 809 -22.54 -2.76 6.61
C GLY A 809 -22.84 -3.58 7.87
N PHE A 810 -21.82 -3.99 8.64
CA PHE A 810 -22.01 -4.75 9.89
C PHE A 810 -22.31 -3.85 11.09
N GLY A 811 -21.84 -2.61 11.08
CA GLY A 811 -21.90 -1.67 12.18
C GLY A 811 -20.83 -1.92 13.25
N PHE A 812 -21.07 -1.34 14.43
CA PHE A 812 -20.20 -1.52 15.60
C PHE A 812 -20.68 -2.69 16.45
N PRO A 813 -19.77 -3.59 16.89
CA PRO A 813 -20.14 -4.69 17.75
C PRO A 813 -20.55 -4.17 19.13
N VAL A 814 -21.68 -4.65 19.64
CA VAL A 814 -22.12 -4.38 21.01
C VAL A 814 -21.27 -5.23 21.94
N THR A 815 -20.44 -4.56 22.73
CA THR A 815 -19.49 -5.23 23.62
C THR A 815 -19.38 -4.48 24.93
N GLY A 816 -19.15 -5.21 26.02
CA GLY A 816 -18.81 -4.60 27.29
C GLY A 816 -19.94 -3.84 27.98
N GLY A 817 -19.60 -3.12 29.04
CA GLY A 817 -20.54 -2.33 29.85
C GLY A 817 -19.98 -0.95 30.18
N LEU A 818 -20.68 -0.20 31.02
CA LEU A 818 -20.10 0.96 31.71
C LEU A 818 -19.77 0.57 33.15
N ASP A 819 -18.65 1.06 33.67
CA ASP A 819 -18.33 0.97 35.09
C ASP A 819 -19.11 2.01 35.91
N GLU A 820 -18.88 2.03 37.23
CA GLU A 820 -19.55 2.96 38.16
C GLU A 820 -19.26 4.44 37.86
N ALA A 821 -18.16 4.74 37.15
CA ALA A 821 -17.80 6.09 36.72
C ALA A 821 -18.40 6.45 35.35
N GLY A 822 -19.19 5.57 34.74
CA GLY A 822 -19.77 5.75 33.41
C GLY A 822 -18.77 5.56 32.27
N ILE A 823 -17.63 4.93 32.54
CA ILE A 823 -16.58 4.67 31.57
C ILE A 823 -16.81 3.27 30.99
N TRP A 824 -16.70 3.14 29.66
CA TRP A 824 -16.85 1.84 29.01
C TRP A 824 -15.88 0.79 29.57
N THR A 825 -16.13 -0.49 29.45
CA THR A 825 -15.17 -1.56 29.75
C THR A 825 -15.39 -2.67 28.73
N ASN A 826 -14.35 -3.42 28.38
CA ASN A 826 -14.46 -4.49 27.37
C ASN A 826 -15.23 -5.73 27.86
N ILE A 827 -15.62 -5.76 29.15
CA ILE A 827 -16.38 -6.85 29.77
C ILE A 827 -17.60 -6.27 30.44
N PHE A 828 -18.78 -6.84 30.15
CA PHE A 828 -19.97 -6.61 30.94
C PHE A 828 -20.03 -7.68 32.03
N ASP A 829 -19.96 -7.27 33.29
CA ASP A 829 -20.17 -8.09 34.47
C ASP A 829 -20.97 -7.26 35.47
N ALA A 830 -22.23 -7.64 35.69
CA ALA A 830 -23.11 -6.91 36.58
C ALA A 830 -24.14 -7.82 37.24
N GLU A 831 -24.60 -7.42 38.42
CA GLU A 831 -25.62 -8.12 39.19
C GLU A 831 -27.02 -7.80 38.67
N ALA A 832 -27.83 -8.83 38.39
CA ALA A 832 -29.22 -8.65 38.01
C ALA A 832 -30.07 -8.43 39.27
N ALA A 833 -30.50 -7.17 39.46
CA ALA A 833 -31.43 -6.81 40.53
C ALA A 833 -32.86 -7.23 40.18
N SER A 834 -33.72 -7.45 41.17
CA SER A 834 -35.16 -7.61 40.91
C SER A 834 -35.73 -6.30 40.36
N ALA A 835 -36.46 -6.39 39.23
CA ALA A 835 -37.05 -5.25 38.53
C ALA A 835 -38.19 -4.57 39.31
#